data_AF-A0A2E4G3P6-F1
#
_entry.id   AF-A0A2E4G3P6-F1
#
_cell.length_a   1.000
_cell.length_b   1.000
_cell.length_c   1.000
_cell.angle_alpha   90.00
_cell.angle_beta   90.00
_cell.angle_gamma   90.00
#
_symmetry.space_group_name_H-M   'P 1'
#
loop_
_entity.id
_entity.type
_entity.pdbx_description
1 polymer ?
#
loop_
_entity_poly.entity_id
_entity_poly.type
_entity_poly.pdbx_seq_one_letter_code
_entity_poly.pdbx_strand_id
1 'polypeptide(L)'
;MKTKSQKINKRPKASTAKEISIKYFFFISLFIGCAYLSAQVLPGPKVDWKREDWSNLDWSGLPQSQDNSGDDWWYKHTKLYDQGVHVGYIGVGYGTWDDASVILNSQNFCYEYTGALKTSYDCHDFETSTDQRGMFNQVAARYDLDGNMVWCKRYNEGSFFNVYQDSQENILLIGETKYAKSTSGAAIGYNPTSTNPSGTTISCTATSDFNKKLNIIKIDLDGLISWNFNYGITDATATNWKTEVSVGNSIIEYDGGYRAIGSTNDNQSGGIGLGLMLQLDLNGVLSGTPGKQTYTFSHPTRPHNYRNVSFRDIKVSSNGHIAVTGVALDHQAGANIDQDALIVHFDGTNPVNSFTVADTVKIDAWTSKLVSPPAPHGDLAKTLFLEYISAIDAFAVPVFSGDLAAGGNSGDAEVEIRFYASDFNPQAQLPSTITAGDYIAFDLQMGIVEVSGGFATVSSKQPGPAPAFNANIDALVAQRFPGHDPVANPNGETCPLLDPNNASRSNNAIRYWNTDASVAKYKITTVPLAVNKVWERTFDFDNKPREAYPGDIKQQECLYSIVEDDVSGALSIAGNTSSNIDDSYIAKLFHDDCIALSYDEKDLSDHIIDINSNTTWNTNKTVLGEVRIKSGNTLTISGANTTISMSDEKLTGTLSFITVEKGAKLIVDAATITRDSRCLNSTWNGIRILGDNSLSQNPPSNQGVLELRNGALIDHAMYAISFGEGTWTDFGGIVDAKDATFRVYRRGVELMSYPFTNTSTFERCTFEYVNSITESPLPLITAWDNRGVRFIGCSFADNSGLNEYSEYSANGIFSIDAAYEVLPGCSTSTVPCPANEIIRSSFSKLNQGIYATGSAGTQSVGVEATDFIDNAIAMRIEGLDHVRFVNNKIENGGLVKNGYRFSEPLYTHQIGFFANKAKGFEIEQNEFEQTGTAEPTLGVHIKDAGTQANEVF
;
A
#
# COMPACT_ATOMS: atom_id res chain seq x y z
N MET A 1 73.75 -62.84 -24.45
CA MET A 1 73.55 -63.26 -25.86
C MET A 1 72.05 -63.24 -26.15
N LYS A 2 71.69 -62.59 -27.28
CA LYS A 2 70.51 -62.74 -28.16
C LYS A 2 69.39 -63.68 -27.66
N THR A 3 68.09 -63.37 -27.72
CA THR A 3 67.34 -62.72 -28.82
C THR A 3 65.86 -62.51 -28.44
N LYS A 4 65.22 -61.47 -29.00
CA LYS A 4 63.93 -61.41 -29.76
C LYS A 4 62.84 -62.46 -29.43
N SER A 5 61.53 -62.23 -29.48
CA SER A 5 60.67 -61.18 -30.05
C SER A 5 59.20 -61.67 -29.98
N GLN A 6 58.26 -60.74 -29.81
CA GLN A 6 56.90 -60.70 -30.39
C GLN A 6 55.71 -61.55 -29.88
N LYS A 7 54.57 -60.82 -29.86
CA LYS A 7 53.15 -61.14 -30.17
C LYS A 7 52.20 -61.28 -28.96
N ILE A 8 51.35 -60.29 -28.69
CA ILE A 8 50.01 -59.94 -29.27
C ILE A 8 48.83 -60.61 -28.52
N ASN A 9 48.03 -59.74 -27.87
CA ASN A 9 46.58 -59.73 -27.57
C ASN A 9 45.87 -60.98 -27.00
N LYS A 10 45.23 -60.81 -25.83
CA LYS A 10 43.74 -60.80 -25.65
C LYS A 10 43.29 -60.55 -24.20
N ARG A 11 42.20 -59.77 -24.09
CA ARG A 11 41.32 -59.40 -22.94
C ARG A 11 40.67 -60.62 -22.22
N PRO A 12 39.72 -60.46 -21.25
CA PRO A 12 39.55 -59.57 -20.06
C PRO A 12 39.10 -60.35 -18.79
N LYS A 13 38.73 -59.61 -17.71
CA LYS A 13 37.85 -59.94 -16.56
C LYS A 13 38.51 -60.13 -15.17
N ALA A 14 38.31 -59.08 -14.36
CA ALA A 14 37.79 -59.02 -12.99
C ALA A 14 38.09 -60.14 -11.98
N SER A 15 38.69 -59.80 -10.83
CA SER A 15 37.99 -59.78 -9.53
C SER A 15 38.86 -59.20 -8.39
N THR A 16 38.23 -58.27 -7.65
CA THR A 16 38.27 -58.02 -6.19
C THR A 16 39.58 -57.97 -5.37
N ALA A 17 39.77 -56.76 -4.80
CA ALA A 17 39.91 -56.43 -3.37
C ALA A 17 41.20 -56.80 -2.59
N LYS A 18 41.97 -55.77 -2.24
CA LYS A 18 42.36 -55.34 -0.87
C LYS A 18 43.46 -54.26 -0.99
N GLU A 19 43.14 -52.98 -0.80
CA GLU A 19 43.15 -52.22 0.46
C GLU A 19 44.56 -51.76 0.90
N ILE A 20 44.65 -50.45 1.20
CA ILE A 20 45.67 -49.70 1.95
C ILE A 20 46.85 -49.11 1.15
N SER A 21 46.73 -47.82 0.82
CA SER A 21 47.56 -46.74 1.41
C SER A 21 47.50 -45.47 0.54
N ILE A 22 46.55 -44.58 0.81
CA ILE A 22 46.54 -43.20 0.26
C ILE A 22 47.05 -42.27 1.37
N LYS A 23 48.33 -41.91 1.29
CA LYS A 23 48.93 -40.77 2.00
C LYS A 23 49.71 -39.89 1.02
N TYR A 24 49.10 -39.49 -0.09
CA TYR A 24 49.63 -38.44 -0.99
C TYR A 24 48.52 -37.77 -1.81
N PHE A 25 47.36 -37.52 -1.19
CA PHE A 25 46.22 -36.85 -1.86
C PHE A 25 45.54 -35.83 -0.91
N PHE A 26 46.35 -35.03 -0.20
CA PHE A 26 45.82 -34.04 0.76
C PHE A 26 46.30 -32.60 0.49
N PHE A 27 46.89 -32.32 -0.69
CA PHE A 27 47.39 -30.97 -1.00
C PHE A 27 47.04 -30.44 -2.40
N ILE A 28 46.23 -31.14 -3.21
CA ILE A 28 45.78 -30.67 -4.55
C ILE A 28 44.28 -30.93 -4.73
N SER A 29 43.45 -30.45 -3.78
CA SER A 29 41.99 -30.40 -3.95
C SER A 29 41.34 -29.19 -3.26
N LEU A 30 42.11 -28.21 -2.77
CA LEU A 30 41.59 -27.06 -2.03
C LEU A 30 41.40 -25.79 -2.87
N PHE A 31 41.52 -25.86 -4.21
CA PHE A 31 41.52 -24.65 -5.06
C PHE A 31 40.53 -24.64 -6.24
N ILE A 32 39.63 -25.64 -6.36
CA ILE A 32 38.58 -25.62 -7.40
C ILE A 32 37.26 -26.02 -6.75
N GLY A 33 36.68 -25.06 -6.03
CA GLY A 33 35.41 -25.22 -5.33
C GLY A 33 34.91 -23.92 -4.69
N CYS A 34 35.41 -22.75 -5.11
CA CYS A 34 34.65 -21.51 -4.94
C CYS A 34 33.55 -21.53 -6.01
N ALA A 35 32.50 -22.30 -5.77
CA ALA A 35 31.22 -21.98 -6.38
C ALA A 35 30.89 -20.56 -5.91
N TYR A 36 30.80 -19.61 -6.85
CA TYR A 36 30.18 -18.33 -6.59
C TYR A 36 28.77 -18.63 -6.08
N LEU A 37 28.58 -18.58 -4.76
CA LEU A 37 27.28 -18.38 -4.15
C LEU A 37 26.87 -16.97 -4.59
N SER A 38 26.30 -16.84 -5.79
CA SER A 38 25.51 -15.66 -6.10
C SER A 38 24.42 -15.63 -5.04
N ALA A 39 24.47 -14.65 -4.13
CA ALA A 39 23.41 -14.47 -3.15
C ALA A 39 22.09 -14.42 -3.92
N GLN A 40 21.22 -15.38 -3.66
CA GLN A 40 19.93 -15.46 -4.33
C GLN A 40 19.15 -14.22 -3.91
N VAL A 41 18.73 -13.40 -4.89
CA VAL A 41 17.85 -12.26 -4.65
C VAL A 41 16.58 -12.81 -4.00
N LEU A 42 16.24 -12.29 -2.83
CA LEU A 42 15.09 -12.74 -2.09
C LEU A 42 13.80 -12.27 -2.80
N PRO A 43 12.71 -13.04 -2.72
CA PRO A 43 11.41 -12.51 -3.11
C PRO A 43 11.10 -11.30 -2.20
N GLY A 44 10.73 -10.18 -2.81
CA GLY A 44 10.34 -8.99 -2.06
C GLY A 44 9.06 -9.19 -1.23
N PRO A 45 8.74 -8.22 -0.36
CA PRO A 45 7.56 -8.27 0.50
C PRO A 45 6.27 -8.41 -0.32
N LYS A 46 5.24 -8.92 0.34
CA LYS A 46 3.91 -9.04 -0.26
C LYS A 46 3.26 -7.66 -0.44
N VAL A 47 2.31 -7.62 -1.38
CA VAL A 47 1.39 -6.49 -1.53
C VAL A 47 0.44 -6.52 -0.34
N ASP A 48 0.39 -5.41 0.39
CA ASP A 48 -0.57 -5.16 1.47
C ASP A 48 -1.94 -4.86 0.88
N TRP A 49 -2.00 -3.82 0.06
CA TRP A 49 -3.18 -3.46 -0.70
C TRP A 49 -2.82 -2.89 -2.07
N LYS A 50 -3.79 -2.93 -2.97
CA LYS A 50 -3.75 -2.31 -4.29
C LYS A 50 -5.13 -1.78 -4.64
N ARG A 51 -5.17 -0.70 -5.41
CA ARG A 51 -6.37 0.01 -5.82
C ARG A 51 -6.21 0.45 -7.26
N GLU A 52 -7.25 0.19 -8.01
CA GLU A 52 -7.49 0.76 -9.31
C GLU A 52 -8.61 1.76 -9.11
N ASP A 53 -8.37 3.00 -9.52
CA ASP A 53 -9.26 4.11 -9.29
C ASP A 53 -9.48 4.88 -10.59
N TRP A 54 -10.62 5.54 -10.65
CA TRP A 54 -11.01 6.43 -11.72
C TRP A 54 -11.64 7.68 -11.14
N SER A 55 -11.83 8.71 -11.96
CA SER A 55 -12.65 9.86 -11.55
C SER A 55 -14.07 9.39 -11.27
N ASN A 56 -14.51 9.36 -10.01
CA ASN A 56 -15.87 8.91 -9.66
C ASN A 56 -16.98 9.87 -10.12
N LEU A 57 -16.62 11.05 -10.64
CA LEU A 57 -17.54 12.01 -11.25
C LEU A 57 -17.27 12.15 -12.75
N ASP A 58 -18.33 12.22 -13.54
CA ASP A 58 -18.29 12.57 -14.95
C ASP A 58 -17.95 14.05 -15.17
N TRP A 59 -17.83 14.46 -16.44
CA TRP A 59 -17.51 15.84 -16.80
C TRP A 59 -18.51 16.87 -16.27
N SER A 60 -19.77 16.46 -16.05
CA SER A 60 -20.88 17.28 -15.53
C SER A 60 -20.94 17.32 -13.99
N GLY A 61 -20.08 16.54 -13.31
CA GLY A 61 -20.04 16.43 -11.85
C GLY A 61 -21.04 15.43 -11.29
N LEU A 62 -21.62 14.55 -12.11
CA LEU A 62 -22.49 13.46 -11.69
C LEU A 62 -21.67 12.19 -11.44
N PRO A 63 -22.07 11.31 -10.50
CA PRO A 63 -21.37 10.04 -10.29
C PRO A 63 -21.34 9.17 -11.55
N GLN A 64 -20.21 8.52 -11.81
CA GLN A 64 -20.02 7.58 -12.92
C GLN A 64 -19.43 6.23 -12.47
N SER A 65 -19.65 5.18 -13.25
CA SER A 65 -19.00 3.88 -13.09
C SER A 65 -17.64 3.87 -13.78
N GLN A 66 -16.81 2.88 -13.44
CA GLN A 66 -15.55 2.59 -14.14
C GLN A 66 -15.77 2.39 -15.65
N ASP A 67 -16.77 1.59 -16.05
CA ASP A 67 -17.09 1.36 -17.46
C ASP A 67 -17.47 2.61 -18.28
N ASN A 68 -17.65 3.77 -17.63
CA ASN A 68 -17.95 5.05 -18.28
C ASN A 68 -16.88 6.13 -17.99
N SER A 69 -15.84 5.82 -17.20
CA SER A 69 -14.67 6.70 -17.09
C SER A 69 -13.80 6.54 -18.33
N GLY A 70 -13.01 7.57 -18.63
CA GLY A 70 -12.00 7.44 -19.68
C GLY A 70 -10.68 6.94 -19.11
N ASP A 71 -9.62 7.23 -19.85
CA ASP A 71 -8.21 7.09 -19.44
C ASP A 71 -7.88 8.00 -18.24
N ASP A 72 -7.38 7.41 -17.16
CA ASP A 72 -7.02 8.00 -15.87
C ASP A 72 -5.58 7.60 -15.49
N TRP A 73 -4.75 8.57 -15.11
CA TRP A 73 -3.31 8.34 -14.91
C TRP A 73 -2.73 9.05 -13.68
N TRP A 74 -1.99 8.31 -12.85
CA TRP A 74 -1.07 8.87 -11.83
C TRP A 74 0.37 8.89 -12.30
N TYR A 75 0.91 10.06 -12.65
CA TYR A 75 2.34 10.23 -12.96
C TYR A 75 3.23 10.30 -11.71
N LYS A 76 2.69 10.85 -10.62
CA LYS A 76 3.42 11.03 -9.37
C LYS A 76 2.48 10.85 -8.18
N HIS A 77 3.03 10.34 -7.09
CA HIS A 77 2.39 10.46 -5.79
C HIS A 77 3.41 10.89 -4.73
N THR A 78 2.91 11.45 -3.63
CA THR A 78 3.70 11.78 -2.44
C THR A 78 2.91 11.50 -1.17
N LYS A 79 3.63 11.43 -0.04
CA LYS A 79 3.06 11.40 1.31
C LYS A 79 2.36 12.72 1.64
N LEU A 80 1.33 12.64 2.48
CA LEU A 80 0.64 13.79 3.06
C LEU A 80 0.80 13.81 4.57
N TYR A 81 1.14 14.98 5.09
CA TYR A 81 1.21 15.27 6.52
C TYR A 81 0.15 16.27 6.93
N ASP A 82 -0.42 16.07 8.12
CA ASP A 82 -1.29 17.02 8.83
C ASP A 82 -0.74 17.17 10.25
N GLN A 83 -0.32 18.37 10.60
CA GLN A 83 0.36 18.69 11.86
C GLN A 83 1.57 17.77 12.14
N GLY A 84 2.33 17.48 11.08
CA GLY A 84 3.50 16.59 11.11
C GLY A 84 3.18 15.09 11.23
N VAL A 85 1.92 14.68 11.20
CA VAL A 85 1.51 13.27 11.20
C VAL A 85 1.26 12.81 9.77
N HIS A 86 1.86 11.68 9.36
CA HIS A 86 1.59 11.06 8.06
C HIS A 86 0.14 10.54 8.03
N VAL A 87 -0.73 11.17 7.24
CA VAL A 87 -2.18 10.88 7.19
C VAL A 87 -2.64 10.17 5.93
N GLY A 88 -1.74 9.97 4.95
CA GLY A 88 -2.07 9.30 3.71
C GLY A 88 -1.23 9.77 2.53
N TYR A 89 -1.78 9.67 1.32
CA TYR A 89 -1.08 9.91 0.08
C TYR A 89 -1.87 10.86 -0.84
N ILE A 90 -1.18 11.49 -1.78
CA ILE A 90 -1.83 12.17 -2.90
C ILE A 90 -1.22 11.73 -4.22
N GLY A 91 -2.06 11.22 -5.12
CA GLY A 91 -1.72 10.91 -6.51
C GLY A 91 -2.13 12.06 -7.43
N VAL A 92 -1.34 12.30 -8.48
CA VAL A 92 -1.62 13.33 -9.48
C VAL A 92 -1.33 12.86 -10.89
N GLY A 93 -2.13 13.34 -11.83
CA GLY A 93 -1.86 13.21 -13.25
C GLY A 93 -3.00 13.76 -14.07
N TYR A 94 -3.68 12.92 -14.83
CA TYR A 94 -4.86 13.33 -15.57
C TYR A 94 -6.01 12.34 -15.47
N GLY A 95 -7.21 12.81 -15.81
CA GLY A 95 -8.36 11.97 -16.12
C GLY A 95 -9.07 12.42 -17.38
N THR A 96 -9.75 11.49 -18.03
CA THR A 96 -10.60 11.73 -19.19
C THR A 96 -11.99 11.12 -18.97
N TRP A 97 -12.94 11.41 -19.86
CA TRP A 97 -14.31 10.90 -19.79
C TRP A 97 -14.72 10.41 -21.16
N ASP A 98 -15.50 9.33 -21.19
CA ASP A 98 -16.06 8.85 -22.43
C ASP A 98 -16.94 9.92 -23.06
N ASP A 99 -16.79 10.06 -24.37
CA ASP A 99 -17.68 10.83 -25.24
C ASP A 99 -17.75 12.33 -24.92
N ALA A 100 -16.87 12.83 -24.06
CA ALA A 100 -16.75 14.24 -23.73
C ALA A 100 -15.88 14.97 -24.76
N SER A 101 -16.49 15.53 -25.82
CA SER A 101 -15.82 16.53 -26.65
C SER A 101 -16.16 17.98 -26.25
N VAL A 102 -15.18 18.84 -26.44
CA VAL A 102 -15.36 20.29 -26.41
C VAL A 102 -15.47 20.78 -27.85
N ILE A 103 -16.60 21.39 -28.18
CA ILE A 103 -16.66 22.29 -29.33
C ILE A 103 -16.14 23.64 -28.84
N LEU A 104 -15.01 24.08 -29.40
CA LEU A 104 -14.58 25.47 -29.25
C LEU A 104 -15.67 26.35 -29.88
N ASN A 105 -16.50 26.94 -29.04
CA ASN A 105 -17.34 28.07 -29.39
C ASN A 105 -16.45 29.12 -30.11
N SER A 106 -16.74 29.35 -31.39
CA SER A 106 -15.99 30.27 -32.27
C SER A 106 -16.09 31.75 -31.85
N GLN A 107 -16.91 32.05 -30.85
CA GLN A 107 -17.21 33.38 -30.37
C GLN A 107 -16.55 33.74 -29.03
N ASN A 108 -16.03 32.80 -28.21
CA ASN A 108 -15.53 33.16 -26.88
C ASN A 108 -14.24 32.50 -26.36
N PHE A 109 -13.68 31.43 -26.94
CA PHE A 109 -12.43 30.76 -26.48
C PHE A 109 -12.28 30.63 -24.95
N CYS A 110 -13.43 30.54 -24.29
CA CYS A 110 -13.66 30.34 -22.89
C CYS A 110 -14.53 29.09 -22.87
N TYR A 111 -13.99 28.04 -22.26
CA TYR A 111 -14.66 26.83 -21.81
C TYR A 111 -16.20 26.82 -21.99
N GLU A 112 -16.71 26.09 -22.99
CA GLU A 112 -18.11 25.65 -23.05
C GLU A 112 -18.13 24.17 -23.46
N TYR A 113 -18.55 23.31 -22.53
CA TYR A 113 -18.77 21.90 -22.80
C TYR A 113 -20.05 21.74 -23.61
N THR A 114 -19.97 21.04 -24.72
CA THR A 114 -21.14 20.78 -25.58
C THR A 114 -21.59 19.33 -25.57
N GLY A 115 -20.89 18.43 -24.85
CA GLY A 115 -21.24 17.01 -24.76
C GLY A 115 -21.38 16.32 -26.12
N ALA A 116 -20.68 16.81 -27.15
CA ALA A 116 -20.73 16.22 -28.48
C ALA A 116 -19.69 15.10 -28.58
N LEU A 117 -19.88 14.13 -29.48
CA LEU A 117 -18.83 13.17 -29.82
C LEU A 117 -17.80 13.82 -30.75
N LYS A 118 -16.52 13.46 -30.63
CA LYS A 118 -15.53 13.79 -31.67
C LYS A 118 -15.96 13.08 -32.96
N THR A 119 -15.75 13.73 -34.09
CA THR A 119 -16.06 13.14 -35.41
C THR A 119 -14.99 12.15 -35.88
N SER A 120 -13.92 11.94 -35.09
CA SER A 120 -12.79 11.06 -35.38
C SER A 120 -12.39 10.32 -34.09
N TYR A 121 -12.06 9.04 -34.22
CA TYR A 121 -11.61 8.16 -33.14
C TYR A 121 -10.27 7.50 -33.51
N ASP A 122 -9.47 7.16 -32.51
CA ASP A 122 -8.17 6.47 -32.63
C ASP A 122 -8.26 5.01 -32.17
N CYS A 123 -8.04 4.11 -33.12
CA CYS A 123 -8.00 2.67 -32.86
C CYS A 123 -6.88 2.24 -31.91
N HIS A 124 -5.75 2.96 -31.89
CA HIS A 124 -4.62 2.64 -31.00
C HIS A 124 -5.03 2.75 -29.52
N ASP A 125 -5.94 3.68 -29.23
CA ASP A 125 -6.42 3.97 -27.88
C ASP A 125 -7.74 3.25 -27.57
N PHE A 126 -8.11 2.25 -28.39
CA PHE A 126 -9.37 1.48 -28.29
C PHE A 126 -10.65 2.32 -28.40
N GLU A 127 -10.57 3.52 -28.98
CA GLU A 127 -11.73 4.38 -29.23
C GLU A 127 -12.61 3.79 -30.36
N THR A 128 -13.92 3.99 -30.26
CA THR A 128 -14.93 3.65 -31.28
C THR A 128 -15.73 4.89 -31.68
N SER A 129 -16.68 4.72 -32.61
CA SER A 129 -17.58 5.83 -33.00
C SER A 129 -18.57 6.23 -31.91
N THR A 130 -18.73 5.42 -30.85
CA THR A 130 -19.68 5.63 -29.74
C THR A 130 -19.01 5.58 -28.37
N ASP A 131 -17.68 5.62 -28.35
CA ASP A 131 -16.90 5.49 -27.13
C ASP A 131 -15.51 6.06 -27.40
N GLN A 132 -15.32 7.34 -27.08
CA GLN A 132 -14.12 8.09 -27.40
C GLN A 132 -13.50 8.69 -26.15
N ARG A 133 -12.16 8.67 -26.08
CA ARG A 133 -11.44 9.32 -24.99
C ARG A 133 -11.79 10.80 -24.99
N GLY A 134 -12.14 11.31 -23.82
CA GLY A 134 -12.43 12.72 -23.63
C GLY A 134 -11.19 13.60 -23.68
N MET A 135 -11.28 14.75 -23.03
CA MET A 135 -10.14 15.67 -22.87
C MET A 135 -9.37 15.38 -21.59
N PHE A 136 -8.06 15.52 -21.65
CA PHE A 136 -7.18 15.43 -20.49
C PHE A 136 -7.51 16.53 -19.49
N ASN A 137 -7.85 16.16 -18.27
CA ASN A 137 -8.06 17.09 -17.18
C ASN A 137 -7.05 16.83 -16.09
N GLN A 138 -6.49 17.89 -15.54
CA GLN A 138 -5.60 17.81 -14.39
C GLN A 138 -6.40 17.29 -13.20
N VAL A 139 -5.99 16.13 -12.69
CA VAL A 139 -6.65 15.44 -11.58
C VAL A 139 -5.66 15.20 -10.46
N ALA A 140 -6.12 15.38 -9.23
CA ALA A 140 -5.45 14.93 -8.03
C ALA A 140 -6.41 14.13 -7.15
N ALA A 141 -5.93 13.07 -6.52
CA ALA A 141 -6.71 12.25 -5.59
C ALA A 141 -5.96 12.05 -4.28
N ARG A 142 -6.64 12.29 -3.16
CA ARG A 142 -6.14 12.02 -1.82
C ARG A 142 -6.59 10.64 -1.38
N TYR A 143 -5.67 9.91 -0.76
CA TYR A 143 -5.85 8.59 -0.20
C TYR A 143 -5.53 8.59 1.29
N ASP A 144 -6.20 7.73 2.07
CA ASP A 144 -5.78 7.40 3.43
C ASP A 144 -4.61 6.38 3.42
N LEU A 145 -4.16 5.96 4.61
CA LEU A 145 -3.04 5.02 4.77
C LEU A 145 -3.37 3.58 4.30
N ASP A 146 -4.66 3.27 4.16
CA ASP A 146 -5.20 1.98 3.71
C ASP A 146 -5.51 1.99 2.20
N GLY A 147 -5.18 3.10 1.53
CA GLY A 147 -5.39 3.29 0.09
C GLY A 147 -6.84 3.62 -0.26
N ASN A 148 -7.72 3.92 0.68
CA ASN A 148 -9.07 4.35 0.32
C ASN A 148 -9.02 5.79 -0.17
N MET A 149 -9.61 6.05 -1.34
CA MET A 149 -9.71 7.38 -1.90
C MET A 149 -10.65 8.24 -1.04
N VAL A 150 -10.09 9.30 -0.44
CA VAL A 150 -10.80 10.29 0.38
C VAL A 150 -11.54 11.29 -0.50
N TRP A 151 -10.86 11.80 -1.53
CA TRP A 151 -11.44 12.65 -2.55
C TRP A 151 -10.63 12.57 -3.86
N CYS A 152 -11.29 12.86 -4.97
CA CYS A 152 -10.67 13.05 -6.29
C CYS A 152 -11.20 14.37 -6.87
N LYS A 153 -10.30 15.24 -7.33
CA LYS A 153 -10.65 16.60 -7.80
C LYS A 153 -9.99 16.94 -9.11
N ARG A 154 -10.77 17.67 -9.91
CA ARG A 154 -10.37 18.28 -11.18
C ARG A 154 -10.00 19.75 -10.99
N TYR A 155 -9.00 20.20 -11.74
CA TYR A 155 -8.53 21.59 -11.70
C TYR A 155 -8.66 22.32 -13.04
N ASN A 156 -7.71 22.12 -13.95
CA ASN A 156 -7.72 22.70 -15.30
C ASN A 156 -7.72 21.59 -16.36
N GLU A 157 -7.97 21.94 -17.63
CA GLU A 157 -7.69 21.00 -18.72
C GLU A 157 -6.17 20.90 -18.92
N GLY A 158 -5.65 19.68 -19.01
CA GLY A 158 -4.23 19.35 -19.10
C GLY A 158 -3.88 18.14 -18.24
N SER A 159 -2.63 18.09 -17.79
CA SER A 159 -2.12 17.01 -16.94
C SER A 159 -1.21 17.59 -15.87
N PHE A 160 -1.27 17.05 -14.66
CA PHE A 160 -0.19 17.21 -13.70
C PHE A 160 0.91 16.20 -13.97
N PHE A 161 2.15 16.51 -13.63
CA PHE A 161 3.28 15.59 -13.75
C PHE A 161 4.02 15.40 -12.43
N ASN A 162 3.79 16.28 -11.45
CA ASN A 162 4.41 16.18 -10.13
C ASN A 162 3.54 16.77 -9.03
N VAL A 163 3.84 16.34 -7.80
CA VAL A 163 3.22 16.83 -6.58
C VAL A 163 4.26 16.94 -5.47
N TYR A 164 4.18 18.00 -4.69
CA TYR A 164 5.05 18.28 -3.56
C TYR A 164 4.23 18.88 -2.42
N GLN A 165 4.43 18.42 -1.18
CA GLN A 165 3.85 19.08 -0.01
C GLN A 165 4.89 20.00 0.63
N ASP A 166 4.55 21.27 0.81
CA ASP A 166 5.44 22.28 1.39
C ASP A 166 5.48 22.24 2.92
N SER A 167 6.42 22.98 3.50
CA SER A 167 6.60 23.13 4.95
C SER A 167 5.42 23.77 5.69
N GLN A 168 4.46 24.36 4.95
CA GLN A 168 3.20 24.89 5.46
C GLN A 168 2.05 23.89 5.30
N GLU A 169 2.37 22.63 4.96
CA GLU A 169 1.45 21.51 4.73
C GLU A 169 0.48 21.71 3.55
N ASN A 170 0.74 22.70 2.69
CA ASN A 170 0.01 22.87 1.45
C ASN A 170 0.58 21.99 0.35
N ILE A 171 -0.24 21.66 -0.62
CA ILE A 171 0.11 20.77 -1.71
C ILE A 171 0.30 21.61 -2.97
N LEU A 172 1.45 21.43 -3.62
CA LEU A 172 1.84 22.07 -4.86
C LEU A 172 1.69 21.03 -5.98
N LEU A 173 0.88 21.37 -6.97
CA LEU A 173 0.63 20.56 -8.17
C LEU A 173 1.26 21.28 -9.36
N ILE A 174 2.07 20.58 -10.15
CA ILE A 174 2.73 21.14 -11.33
C ILE A 174 2.49 20.29 -12.57
N GLY A 175 2.27 20.95 -13.70
CA GLY A 175 2.04 20.28 -14.96
C GLY A 175 1.91 21.24 -16.15
N GLU A 176 0.98 20.93 -17.05
CA GLU A 176 0.60 21.79 -18.16
C GLU A 176 -0.90 22.06 -18.21
N THR A 177 -1.29 23.20 -18.78
CA THR A 177 -2.67 23.49 -19.17
C THR A 177 -2.73 24.12 -20.55
N LYS A 178 -3.84 23.87 -21.27
CA LYS A 178 -4.11 24.46 -22.59
C LYS A 178 -4.97 25.74 -22.53
N TYR A 179 -5.24 26.29 -21.35
CA TYR A 179 -6.16 27.43 -21.22
C TYR A 179 -5.70 28.52 -20.26
N ALA A 180 -6.26 29.70 -20.50
CA ALA A 180 -6.14 30.87 -19.64
C ALA A 180 -7.21 30.95 -18.54
N LYS A 181 -8.10 29.95 -18.45
CA LYS A 181 -9.19 29.88 -17.47
C LYS A 181 -9.27 28.50 -16.83
N SER A 182 -9.65 28.46 -15.56
CA SER A 182 -9.96 27.22 -14.84
C SER A 182 -11.28 26.61 -15.32
N THR A 183 -11.58 25.40 -14.86
CA THR A 183 -12.88 24.73 -15.10
C THR A 183 -14.09 25.49 -14.52
N SER A 184 -13.88 26.36 -13.53
CA SER A 184 -14.91 27.28 -13.01
C SER A 184 -15.08 28.55 -13.85
N GLY A 185 -14.28 28.73 -14.91
CA GLY A 185 -14.27 29.92 -15.77
C GLY A 185 -13.49 31.11 -15.22
N ALA A 186 -12.87 30.98 -14.04
CA ALA A 186 -12.00 32.00 -13.46
C ALA A 186 -10.72 32.15 -14.28
N ALA A 187 -10.21 33.38 -14.43
CA ALA A 187 -8.96 33.62 -15.15
C ALA A 187 -7.75 33.09 -14.37
N ILE A 188 -6.84 32.43 -15.08
CA ILE A 188 -5.55 31.97 -14.55
C ILE A 188 -4.52 33.06 -14.85
N GLY A 189 -3.89 33.59 -13.81
CA GLY A 189 -2.86 34.62 -13.96
C GLY A 189 -1.63 34.09 -14.67
N TYR A 190 -1.09 34.85 -15.63
CA TYR A 190 0.15 34.49 -16.32
C TYR A 190 1.35 35.29 -15.79
N ASN A 191 2.43 34.59 -15.45
CA ASN A 191 3.69 35.15 -14.96
C ASN A 191 3.49 36.20 -13.85
N PRO A 192 2.94 35.82 -12.69
CA PRO A 192 2.81 36.72 -11.54
C PRO A 192 4.16 37.30 -11.12
N THR A 193 4.19 38.59 -10.81
CA THR A 193 5.40 39.33 -10.38
C THR A 193 5.11 40.10 -9.10
N SER A 194 6.13 40.56 -8.40
CA SER A 194 5.94 41.37 -7.18
C SER A 194 5.11 42.64 -7.42
N THR A 195 5.16 43.21 -8.63
CA THR A 195 4.34 44.35 -9.05
C THR A 195 2.94 43.98 -9.55
N ASN A 196 2.71 42.72 -9.93
CA ASN A 196 1.41 42.19 -10.32
C ASN A 196 1.25 40.75 -9.78
N PRO A 197 0.94 40.58 -8.48
CA PRO A 197 0.91 39.28 -7.83
C PRO A 197 -0.17 38.34 -8.36
N SER A 198 -1.24 38.88 -8.95
CA SER A 198 -2.30 38.11 -9.58
C SER A 198 -1.94 37.61 -10.98
N GLY A 199 -0.78 38.00 -11.51
CA GLY A 199 -0.40 37.72 -12.90
C GLY A 199 -1.19 38.54 -13.90
N THR A 200 -0.74 38.49 -15.15
CA THR A 200 -1.47 39.17 -16.23
C THR A 200 -2.64 38.31 -16.66
N THR A 201 -3.85 38.87 -16.64
CA THR A 201 -5.02 38.22 -17.18
C THR A 201 -4.89 38.11 -18.70
N ILE A 202 -4.98 36.88 -19.21
CA ILE A 202 -4.94 36.62 -20.65
C ILE A 202 -6.37 36.68 -21.21
N SER A 203 -6.58 37.54 -22.22
CA SER A 203 -7.86 37.68 -22.92
C SER A 203 -8.04 36.62 -24.01
N CYS A 204 -9.16 35.90 -23.98
CA CYS A 204 -9.51 34.80 -24.88
C CYS A 204 -10.09 35.26 -26.24
N THR A 205 -9.48 36.21 -26.94
CA THR A 205 -10.11 36.86 -28.12
C THR A 205 -9.58 36.43 -29.49
N ALA A 206 -8.72 35.41 -29.60
CA ALA A 206 -8.19 34.94 -30.89
C ALA A 206 -8.04 33.42 -30.94
N THR A 207 -8.37 32.83 -32.09
CA THR A 207 -8.91 31.47 -32.22
C THR A 207 -7.87 30.36 -32.48
N SER A 208 -6.58 30.68 -32.60
CA SER A 208 -5.56 29.76 -33.13
C SER A 208 -4.26 29.67 -32.30
N ASP A 209 -4.22 30.37 -31.17
CA ASP A 209 -2.96 30.92 -30.70
C ASP A 209 -2.59 30.57 -29.25
N PHE A 210 -3.43 29.90 -28.45
CA PHE A 210 -3.03 29.53 -27.08
C PHE A 210 -2.40 28.14 -27.07
N ASN A 211 -1.07 28.08 -27.01
CA ASN A 211 -0.34 26.84 -26.80
C ASN A 211 -0.24 26.47 -25.31
N LYS A 212 0.04 25.20 -25.03
CA LYS A 212 0.21 24.64 -23.67
C LYS A 212 1.13 25.50 -22.81
N LYS A 213 0.77 25.70 -21.54
CA LYS A 213 1.54 26.48 -20.57
C LYS A 213 1.85 25.65 -19.34
N LEU A 214 3.02 25.88 -18.77
CA LEU A 214 3.42 25.39 -17.45
C LEU A 214 2.40 25.94 -16.46
N ASN A 215 1.77 25.05 -15.72
CA ASN A 215 0.76 25.39 -14.73
C ASN A 215 1.21 24.91 -13.36
N ILE A 216 1.04 25.77 -12.35
CA ILE A 216 1.26 25.40 -10.94
C ILE A 216 0.04 25.84 -10.14
N ILE A 217 -0.43 24.94 -9.28
CA ILE A 217 -1.54 25.17 -8.36
C ILE A 217 -1.07 24.87 -6.95
N LYS A 218 -1.45 25.72 -6.00
CA LYS A 218 -1.35 25.43 -4.57
C LYS A 218 -2.73 25.13 -4.01
N ILE A 219 -2.86 24.03 -3.30
CA ILE A 219 -4.11 23.57 -2.67
C ILE A 219 -3.87 23.23 -1.19
N ASP A 220 -4.94 23.20 -0.39
CA ASP A 220 -4.91 22.61 0.96
C ASP A 220 -5.17 21.09 0.94
N LEU A 221 -5.18 20.45 2.13
CA LEU A 221 -5.44 19.02 2.31
C LEU A 221 -6.85 18.57 1.88
N ASP A 222 -7.78 19.51 1.79
CA ASP A 222 -9.13 19.26 1.27
C ASP A 222 -9.20 19.47 -0.24
N GLY A 223 -8.11 19.90 -0.88
CA GLY A 223 -8.03 20.18 -2.31
C GLY A 223 -8.73 21.48 -2.72
N LEU A 224 -8.77 22.48 -1.85
CA LEU A 224 -9.23 23.83 -2.18
C LEU A 224 -8.06 24.67 -2.69
N ILE A 225 -8.28 25.39 -3.79
CA ILE A 225 -7.25 26.18 -4.45
C ILE A 225 -6.93 27.43 -3.63
N SER A 226 -5.67 27.57 -3.23
CA SER A 226 -5.08 28.81 -2.71
C SER A 226 -4.70 29.77 -3.85
N TRP A 227 -3.99 29.27 -4.87
CA TRP A 227 -3.68 30.01 -6.09
C TRP A 227 -3.42 29.06 -7.27
N ASN A 228 -3.57 29.58 -8.49
CA ASN A 228 -3.42 28.84 -9.75
C ASN A 228 -2.84 29.80 -10.81
N PHE A 229 -1.64 29.50 -11.31
CA PHE A 229 -0.90 30.37 -12.22
C PHE A 229 -0.29 29.61 -13.39
N ASN A 230 -0.20 30.31 -14.52
CA ASN A 230 0.50 29.87 -15.72
C ASN A 230 1.84 30.60 -15.84
N TYR A 231 2.84 29.89 -16.34
CA TYR A 231 4.19 30.43 -16.48
C TYR A 231 4.75 30.18 -17.88
N GLY A 232 5.65 31.07 -18.29
CA GLY A 232 6.39 30.96 -19.53
C GLY A 232 7.50 32.00 -19.60
N ILE A 233 8.37 31.89 -20.59
CA ILE A 233 9.56 32.72 -20.73
C ILE A 233 9.25 34.12 -21.23
N THR A 234 8.23 34.28 -22.07
CA THR A 234 7.85 35.59 -22.61
C THR A 234 6.96 36.36 -21.63
N ASP A 235 7.12 37.69 -21.61
CA ASP A 235 6.24 38.55 -20.84
C ASP A 235 4.86 38.69 -21.52
N ALA A 236 3.82 38.84 -20.71
CA ALA A 236 2.42 38.86 -21.17
C ALA A 236 2.11 39.99 -22.17
N THR A 237 2.92 41.05 -22.21
CA THR A 237 2.77 42.17 -23.14
C THR A 237 3.34 41.89 -24.54
N ALA A 238 4.13 40.83 -24.71
CA ALA A 238 4.65 40.42 -26.00
C ALA A 238 3.58 39.65 -26.80
N THR A 239 3.56 39.73 -28.14
CA THR A 239 2.64 38.92 -28.95
C THR A 239 2.97 37.42 -28.93
N ASN A 240 4.17 37.05 -28.47
CA ASN A 240 4.75 35.72 -28.64
C ASN A 240 4.36 34.73 -27.54
N TRP A 241 3.84 35.17 -26.38
CA TRP A 241 3.42 34.26 -25.29
C TRP A 241 2.33 33.30 -25.74
N LYS A 242 1.53 33.73 -26.72
CA LYS A 242 0.49 32.95 -27.36
C LYS A 242 1.05 31.63 -27.88
N THR A 243 2.01 31.74 -28.78
CA THR A 243 2.58 30.60 -29.49
C THR A 243 3.59 29.84 -28.66
N GLU A 244 4.14 30.42 -27.59
CA GLU A 244 5.07 29.73 -26.68
C GLU A 244 4.43 28.48 -26.08
N VAL A 245 5.16 27.37 -26.04
CA VAL A 245 4.81 26.19 -25.26
C VAL A 245 5.67 26.20 -24.00
N SER A 246 5.07 25.91 -22.85
CA SER A 246 5.79 25.60 -21.63
C SER A 246 5.11 24.43 -20.92
N VAL A 247 5.89 23.60 -20.24
CA VAL A 247 5.43 22.40 -19.53
C VAL A 247 6.22 22.30 -18.23
N GLY A 248 5.55 22.10 -17.09
CA GLY A 248 6.21 21.91 -15.80
C GLY A 248 6.32 20.44 -15.44
N ASN A 249 7.49 19.96 -15.05
CA ASN A 249 7.72 18.54 -14.79
C ASN A 249 8.02 18.21 -13.33
N SER A 250 8.60 19.14 -12.55
CA SER A 250 8.89 18.92 -11.12
C SER A 250 9.04 20.24 -10.37
N ILE A 251 8.80 20.20 -9.06
CA ILE A 251 8.84 21.35 -8.16
C ILE A 251 9.30 20.92 -6.77
N ILE A 252 10.10 21.77 -6.12
CA ILE A 252 10.53 21.60 -4.72
C ILE A 252 10.44 22.94 -3.98
N GLU A 253 10.30 22.88 -2.66
CA GLU A 253 10.55 24.04 -1.79
C GLU A 253 12.07 24.28 -1.66
N TYR A 254 12.48 25.53 -1.85
CA TYR A 254 13.88 25.93 -1.84
C TYR A 254 14.03 27.42 -1.51
N ASP A 255 14.95 27.75 -0.59
CA ASP A 255 15.32 29.13 -0.22
C ASP A 255 14.10 30.02 0.15
N GLY A 256 13.18 29.49 0.96
CA GLY A 256 11.99 30.21 1.41
C GLY A 256 10.93 30.46 0.31
N GLY A 257 11.02 29.75 -0.81
CA GLY A 257 10.06 29.78 -1.90
C GLY A 257 10.06 28.45 -2.65
N TYR A 258 9.82 28.48 -3.96
CA TYR A 258 9.80 27.26 -4.78
C TYR A 258 10.76 27.35 -5.96
N ARG A 259 11.35 26.20 -6.30
CA ARG A 259 12.07 25.96 -7.57
C ARG A 259 11.24 25.00 -8.41
N ALA A 260 10.73 25.51 -9.53
CA ALA A 260 9.99 24.71 -10.50
C ALA A 260 10.82 24.54 -11.77
N ILE A 261 10.75 23.36 -12.37
CA ILE A 261 11.47 23.04 -13.61
C ILE A 261 10.55 22.46 -14.67
N GLY A 262 11.00 22.52 -15.92
CA GLY A 262 10.35 21.83 -17.02
C GLY A 262 10.98 22.16 -18.37
N SER A 263 10.15 22.40 -19.37
CA SER A 263 10.59 22.74 -20.71
C SER A 263 9.75 23.87 -21.32
N THR A 264 10.31 24.52 -22.33
CA THR A 264 9.63 25.56 -23.11
C THR A 264 10.17 25.60 -24.53
N ASN A 265 9.48 26.24 -25.47
CA ASN A 265 10.05 26.53 -26.79
C ASN A 265 10.25 28.03 -27.01
N ASP A 266 11.39 28.40 -27.59
CA ASP A 266 11.56 29.76 -28.12
C ASP A 266 11.14 29.79 -29.58
N ASN A 267 9.96 30.36 -29.84
CA ASN A 267 9.45 30.53 -31.20
C ASN A 267 10.24 31.54 -32.03
N GLN A 268 11.10 32.37 -31.43
CA GLN A 268 12.02 33.21 -32.21
C GLN A 268 13.14 32.39 -32.87
N SER A 269 13.43 31.20 -32.35
CA SER A 269 14.55 30.36 -32.76
C SER A 269 14.15 29.12 -33.59
N GLY A 270 12.90 29.05 -34.06
CA GLY A 270 12.42 27.93 -34.88
C GLY A 270 11.95 26.70 -34.09
N GLY A 271 11.45 26.88 -32.86
CA GLY A 271 10.84 25.80 -32.06
C GLY A 271 11.84 24.96 -31.27
N ILE A 272 13.01 25.52 -30.95
CA ILE A 272 14.03 24.89 -30.09
C ILE A 272 13.44 24.72 -28.68
N GLY A 273 13.43 23.48 -28.18
CA GLY A 273 13.09 23.15 -26.80
C GLY A 273 14.21 23.56 -25.83
N LEU A 274 13.86 24.29 -24.79
CA LEU A 274 14.76 24.81 -23.76
C LEU A 274 14.36 24.20 -22.41
N GLY A 275 15.36 23.84 -21.61
CA GLY A 275 15.13 23.55 -20.20
C GLY A 275 14.69 24.82 -19.50
N LEU A 276 13.58 24.77 -18.75
CA LEU A 276 13.02 25.92 -18.04
C LEU A 276 13.21 25.73 -16.54
N MET A 277 13.65 26.77 -15.85
CA MET A 277 13.65 26.85 -14.39
C MET A 277 13.03 28.17 -13.93
N LEU A 278 12.19 28.10 -12.91
CA LEU A 278 11.50 29.23 -12.29
C LEU A 278 11.90 29.32 -10.82
N GLN A 279 12.07 30.55 -10.34
CA GLN A 279 12.21 30.84 -8.91
C GLN A 279 10.96 31.61 -8.48
N LEU A 280 10.23 31.03 -7.52
CA LEU A 280 8.96 31.54 -7.02
C LEU A 280 9.07 31.83 -5.52
N ASP A 281 8.28 32.76 -5.01
CA ASP A 281 7.98 32.85 -3.58
C ASP A 281 6.85 31.87 -3.18
N LEU A 282 6.50 31.84 -1.89
CA LEU A 282 5.44 30.95 -1.36
C LEU A 282 4.03 31.25 -1.90
N ASN A 283 3.83 32.40 -2.54
CA ASN A 283 2.58 32.79 -3.18
C ASN A 283 2.60 32.52 -4.69
N GLY A 284 3.61 31.81 -5.21
CA GLY A 284 3.75 31.54 -6.64
C GLY A 284 4.20 32.76 -7.45
N VAL A 285 4.63 33.84 -6.81
CA VAL A 285 5.09 35.05 -7.51
C VAL A 285 6.55 34.87 -7.92
N LEU A 286 6.88 35.22 -9.16
CA LEU A 286 8.27 35.17 -9.64
C LEU A 286 9.16 36.07 -8.77
N SER A 287 10.16 35.47 -8.13
CA SER A 287 11.05 36.15 -7.20
C SER A 287 12.48 36.28 -7.77
N GLY A 288 13.10 37.43 -7.52
CA GLY A 288 14.49 37.71 -7.90
C GLY A 288 14.72 38.23 -9.33
N THR A 289 15.97 38.54 -9.64
CA THR A 289 16.45 38.87 -10.98
C THR A 289 17.62 37.93 -11.30
N PRO A 290 17.47 36.97 -12.23
CA PRO A 290 16.27 36.64 -13.01
C PRO A 290 15.37 35.61 -12.31
N GLY A 291 14.07 35.89 -12.17
CA GLY A 291 13.08 34.95 -11.64
C GLY A 291 12.67 33.81 -12.60
N LYS A 292 13.17 33.83 -13.85
CA LYS A 292 13.03 32.78 -14.86
C LYS A 292 14.35 32.57 -15.57
N GLN A 293 14.70 31.32 -15.85
CA GLN A 293 15.94 30.97 -16.55
C GLN A 293 15.67 29.87 -17.59
N THR A 294 16.33 29.97 -18.73
CA THR A 294 16.30 28.97 -19.79
C THR A 294 17.68 28.40 -20.04
N TYR A 295 17.73 27.11 -20.35
CA TYR A 295 18.97 26.37 -20.55
C TYR A 295 18.97 25.69 -21.92
N THR A 296 19.98 26.00 -22.73
CA THR A 296 20.36 25.26 -23.94
C THR A 296 21.53 24.36 -23.65
N PHE A 297 21.68 23.29 -24.43
CA PHE A 297 22.82 22.40 -24.31
C PHE A 297 23.64 22.35 -25.62
N SER A 298 24.97 22.49 -25.51
CA SER A 298 25.90 22.40 -26.64
C SER A 298 26.95 21.34 -26.34
N HIS A 299 27.08 20.33 -27.22
CA HIS A 299 28.06 19.26 -27.02
C HIS A 299 29.49 19.80 -27.21
N PRO A 300 30.46 19.41 -26.36
CA PRO A 300 31.85 19.82 -26.54
C PRO A 300 32.53 19.15 -27.76
N THR A 301 32.11 17.95 -28.17
CA THR A 301 32.77 17.19 -29.27
C THR A 301 31.91 16.97 -30.52
N ARG A 302 30.64 17.36 -30.51
CA ARG A 302 29.77 17.32 -31.68
C ARG A 302 29.47 18.77 -32.07
N PRO A 303 29.83 19.23 -33.29
CA PRO A 303 29.55 20.59 -33.73
C PRO A 303 28.04 20.87 -33.95
N HIS A 304 27.17 19.90 -33.63
CA HIS A 304 25.72 20.04 -33.68
C HIS A 304 25.21 20.56 -32.33
N ASN A 305 24.48 21.67 -32.37
CA ASN A 305 23.80 22.22 -31.19
C ASN A 305 22.58 21.34 -30.89
N TYR A 306 22.51 20.74 -29.70
CA TYR A 306 21.27 20.10 -29.26
C TYR A 306 20.17 21.14 -29.24
N ARG A 307 19.06 20.81 -29.88
CA ARG A 307 17.98 21.76 -30.12
C ARG A 307 16.82 21.60 -29.16
N ASN A 308 16.73 20.50 -28.41
CA ASN A 308 15.63 20.32 -27.46
C ASN A 308 16.18 19.80 -26.12
N VAL A 309 16.04 20.60 -25.06
CA VAL A 309 16.30 20.21 -23.67
C VAL A 309 14.98 20.19 -22.92
N SER A 310 14.74 19.13 -22.15
CA SER A 310 13.59 19.03 -21.25
C SER A 310 14.05 18.54 -19.88
N PHE A 311 13.93 19.38 -18.86
CA PHE A 311 14.13 18.96 -17.47
C PHE A 311 12.96 18.12 -16.99
N ARG A 312 13.20 17.10 -16.17
CA ARG A 312 12.21 16.10 -15.76
C ARG A 312 12.02 16.06 -14.26
N ASP A 313 13.09 15.97 -13.48
CA ASP A 313 13.00 15.94 -12.02
C ASP A 313 14.11 16.79 -11.36
N ILE A 314 13.84 17.24 -10.13
CA ILE A 314 14.70 18.12 -9.35
C ILE A 314 14.77 17.63 -7.91
N LYS A 315 15.98 17.55 -7.35
CA LYS A 315 16.21 17.28 -5.92
C LYS A 315 17.23 18.24 -5.34
N VAL A 316 17.13 18.42 -4.03
CA VAL A 316 18.07 19.20 -3.23
C VAL A 316 18.74 18.27 -2.22
N SER A 317 20.06 18.37 -2.11
CA SER A 317 20.84 17.67 -1.08
C SER A 317 20.82 18.42 0.25
N SER A 318 21.25 17.78 1.33
CA SER A 318 21.27 18.38 2.67
C SER A 318 22.22 19.59 2.81
N ASN A 319 23.19 19.74 1.91
CA ASN A 319 24.09 20.90 1.81
C ASN A 319 23.59 21.99 0.84
N GLY A 320 22.37 21.86 0.30
CA GLY A 320 21.72 22.88 -0.52
C GLY A 320 22.10 22.88 -2.00
N HIS A 321 22.88 21.90 -2.47
CA HIS A 321 23.11 21.68 -3.90
C HIS A 321 21.85 21.14 -4.56
N ILE A 322 21.61 21.56 -5.81
CA ILE A 322 20.46 21.11 -6.60
C ILE A 322 20.98 20.24 -7.74
N ALA A 323 20.32 19.10 -7.94
CA ALA A 323 20.48 18.28 -9.13
C ALA A 323 19.16 18.25 -9.92
N VAL A 324 19.28 18.36 -11.23
CA VAL A 324 18.17 18.29 -12.18
C VAL A 324 18.46 17.22 -13.22
N THR A 325 17.53 16.30 -13.45
CA THR A 325 17.59 15.34 -14.56
C THR A 325 16.80 15.81 -15.76
N GLY A 326 17.09 15.25 -16.93
CA GLY A 326 16.31 15.53 -18.13
C GLY A 326 16.76 14.76 -19.36
N VAL A 327 16.31 15.25 -20.50
CA VAL A 327 16.61 14.70 -21.82
C VAL A 327 17.08 15.82 -22.74
N ALA A 328 18.11 15.54 -23.54
CA ALA A 328 18.54 16.38 -24.66
C ALA A 328 18.38 15.62 -25.99
N LEU A 329 17.77 16.24 -27.00
CA LEU A 329 17.60 15.65 -28.34
C LEU A 329 18.45 16.40 -29.38
N ASP A 330 19.21 15.64 -30.17
CA ASP A 330 19.91 16.13 -31.37
C ASP A 330 19.05 15.83 -32.60
N HIS A 331 18.61 16.88 -33.28
CA HIS A 331 17.92 16.78 -34.56
C HIS A 331 18.95 16.89 -35.69
N GLN A 332 19.45 15.75 -36.18
CA GLN A 332 20.16 15.73 -37.45
C GLN A 332 19.16 15.80 -38.60
N ALA A 333 19.44 16.67 -39.58
CA ALA A 333 18.64 16.75 -40.80
C ALA A 333 18.80 15.46 -41.61
N GLY A 334 17.91 14.47 -41.42
CA GLY A 334 17.73 13.37 -42.37
C GLY A 334 17.69 11.91 -41.88
N ALA A 335 17.43 11.59 -40.60
CA ALA A 335 16.60 10.41 -40.18
C ALA A 335 16.83 9.92 -38.74
N ASN A 336 17.96 10.23 -38.09
CA ASN A 336 18.23 9.73 -36.72
C ASN A 336 18.11 10.86 -35.69
N ILE A 337 17.28 10.63 -34.69
CA ILE A 337 17.19 11.47 -33.48
C ILE A 337 18.08 10.79 -32.45
N ASP A 338 19.16 11.45 -32.04
CA ASP A 338 19.95 10.98 -30.89
C ASP A 338 19.36 11.61 -29.63
N GLN A 339 19.20 10.80 -28.59
CA GLN A 339 18.62 11.21 -27.31
C GLN A 339 19.61 10.90 -26.19
N ASP A 340 19.98 11.93 -25.43
CA ASP A 340 20.90 11.82 -24.31
C ASP A 340 20.20 12.06 -22.97
N ALA A 341 20.58 11.25 -21.99
CA ALA A 341 20.26 11.48 -20.59
C ALA A 341 21.05 12.69 -20.08
N LEU A 342 20.38 13.63 -19.41
CA LEU A 342 20.97 14.85 -18.88
C LEU A 342 20.91 14.86 -17.35
N ILE A 343 22.03 15.23 -16.72
CA ILE A 343 22.07 15.66 -15.32
C ILE A 343 22.76 17.03 -15.22
N VAL A 344 22.13 17.96 -14.49
CA VAL A 344 22.62 19.32 -14.29
C VAL A 344 22.76 19.60 -12.81
N HIS A 345 23.90 20.16 -12.41
CA HIS A 345 24.20 20.60 -11.06
C HIS A 345 24.08 22.11 -10.95
N PHE A 346 23.45 22.58 -9.87
CA PHE A 346 23.47 23.98 -9.48
C PHE A 346 24.08 24.11 -8.09
N ASP A 347 25.12 24.94 -8.00
CA ASP A 347 25.74 25.33 -6.73
C ASP A 347 24.79 26.25 -5.95
N GLY A 348 24.47 25.88 -4.71
CA GLY A 348 23.60 26.65 -3.83
C GLY A 348 24.12 28.06 -3.51
N THR A 349 25.41 28.34 -3.76
CA THR A 349 26.01 29.67 -3.52
C THR A 349 25.86 30.65 -4.69
N ASN A 350 25.58 30.18 -5.91
CA ASN A 350 25.44 31.03 -7.08
C ASN A 350 24.46 30.43 -8.12
N PRO A 351 23.15 30.41 -7.82
CA PRO A 351 22.15 29.75 -8.65
C PRO A 351 21.84 30.51 -9.96
N VAL A 352 22.53 31.63 -10.24
CA VAL A 352 22.09 32.58 -11.24
C VAL A 352 22.79 32.44 -12.60
N ASN A 353 24.05 31.97 -12.72
CA ASN A 353 24.76 32.08 -14.01
C ASN A 353 25.92 31.09 -14.29
N SER A 354 26.13 30.04 -13.51
CA SER A 354 27.17 29.05 -13.84
C SER A 354 26.72 27.64 -13.48
N PHE A 355 26.24 26.89 -14.47
CA PHE A 355 26.20 25.44 -14.35
C PHE A 355 27.53 24.90 -14.85
N THR A 356 28.16 24.05 -14.05
CA THR A 356 29.19 23.17 -14.58
C THR A 356 28.44 21.94 -15.06
N VAL A 357 28.50 21.63 -16.35
CA VAL A 357 28.13 20.30 -16.82
C VAL A 357 29.18 19.37 -16.23
N ALA A 358 28.89 18.82 -15.05
CA ALA A 358 29.82 17.94 -14.35
C ALA A 358 30.10 16.68 -15.17
N ASP A 359 29.08 16.23 -15.93
CA ASP A 359 29.22 15.18 -16.92
C ASP A 359 28.06 15.27 -17.92
N THR A 360 28.35 15.50 -19.20
CA THR A 360 27.53 14.85 -20.21
C THR A 360 28.11 13.49 -20.33
N VAL A 361 27.56 12.55 -19.56
CA VAL A 361 27.89 11.17 -19.84
C VAL A 361 27.29 10.90 -21.21
N LYS A 362 28.12 11.04 -22.24
CA LYS A 362 28.03 10.20 -23.40
C LYS A 362 27.96 8.81 -22.80
N ILE A 363 26.78 8.20 -22.81
CA ILE A 363 26.72 6.75 -22.76
C ILE A 363 27.46 6.39 -24.04
N ASP A 364 28.77 6.18 -23.93
CA ASP A 364 29.56 5.71 -25.05
C ASP A 364 28.78 4.51 -25.55
N ALA A 365 28.22 4.67 -26.74
CA ALA A 365 27.47 3.66 -27.45
C ALA A 365 28.10 2.32 -27.12
N TRP A 366 27.27 1.46 -26.56
CA TRP A 366 27.59 0.10 -26.19
C TRP A 366 28.38 -0.55 -27.34
N THR A 367 29.71 -0.55 -27.24
CA THR A 367 30.60 -0.99 -28.33
C THR A 367 30.77 -2.50 -28.35
N SER A 368 29.96 -3.26 -27.60
CA SER A 368 30.14 -4.71 -27.52
C SER A 368 28.86 -5.50 -27.27
N LYS A 369 27.95 -5.54 -28.26
CA LYS A 369 27.27 -6.79 -28.65
C LYS A 369 26.57 -6.61 -30.00
N LEU A 370 27.30 -7.03 -31.03
CA LEU A 370 26.78 -7.29 -32.37
C LEU A 370 25.59 -8.27 -32.30
N VAL A 371 24.37 -7.76 -32.38
CA VAL A 371 23.25 -8.50 -32.96
C VAL A 371 22.95 -7.81 -34.29
N SER A 372 23.37 -8.43 -35.40
CA SER A 372 22.96 -8.01 -36.73
C SER A 372 21.57 -8.60 -37.04
N PRO A 373 20.64 -7.88 -37.68
CA PRO A 373 20.83 -6.63 -38.42
C PRO A 373 20.42 -5.37 -37.62
N PRO A 374 20.97 -4.19 -37.98
CA PRO A 374 20.66 -2.94 -37.31
C PRO A 374 19.20 -2.56 -37.55
N ALA A 375 18.40 -2.50 -36.50
CA ALA A 375 17.15 -1.76 -36.55
C ALA A 375 17.50 -0.27 -36.76
N PRO A 376 16.72 0.50 -37.53
CA PRO A 376 16.97 1.91 -37.84
C PRO A 376 16.72 2.86 -36.64
N HIS A 377 16.79 2.37 -35.42
CA HIS A 377 16.59 3.14 -34.19
C HIS A 377 17.98 3.48 -33.62
N GLY A 378 18.27 4.79 -33.49
CA GLY A 378 19.55 5.28 -32.97
C GLY A 378 19.78 4.86 -31.50
N ASP A 379 21.00 5.06 -31.00
CA ASP A 379 21.31 4.85 -29.59
C ASP A 379 20.55 5.89 -28.75
N LEU A 380 19.53 5.46 -28.01
CA LEU A 380 18.67 6.35 -27.22
C LEU A 380 18.91 6.10 -25.73
N ALA A 381 19.11 7.19 -24.99
CA ALA A 381 19.24 7.18 -23.54
C ALA A 381 18.34 8.23 -22.88
N LYS A 382 17.72 7.91 -21.74
CA LYS A 382 16.91 8.88 -20.98
C LYS A 382 17.10 8.73 -19.48
N THR A 383 16.84 9.81 -18.75
CA THR A 383 16.66 9.81 -17.30
C THR A 383 15.48 10.72 -16.97
N LEU A 384 14.61 10.26 -16.07
CA LEU A 384 13.33 10.92 -15.77
C LEU A 384 13.21 11.32 -14.29
N PHE A 385 13.85 10.58 -13.40
CA PHE A 385 13.78 10.77 -11.96
C PHE A 385 15.19 10.76 -11.35
N LEU A 386 15.34 11.37 -10.18
CA LEU A 386 16.53 11.19 -9.34
C LEU A 386 16.12 11.16 -7.87
N GLU A 387 17.01 10.67 -7.02
CA GLU A 387 16.84 10.79 -5.58
C GLU A 387 18.14 11.17 -4.90
N TYR A 388 18.06 11.95 -3.81
CA TYR A 388 19.20 12.23 -2.95
C TYR A 388 19.32 11.15 -1.87
N ILE A 389 20.46 10.49 -1.79
CA ILE A 389 20.74 9.43 -0.82
C ILE A 389 21.65 10.00 0.27
N SER A 390 21.04 10.38 1.39
CA SER A 390 21.71 11.04 2.51
C SER A 390 22.84 10.18 3.11
N ALA A 391 22.69 8.85 3.11
CA ALA A 391 23.67 7.93 3.69
C ALA A 391 25.06 7.98 3.04
N ILE A 392 25.15 8.46 1.79
CA ILE A 392 26.42 8.59 1.03
C ILE A 392 26.61 9.98 0.43
N ASP A 393 25.75 10.95 0.78
CA ASP A 393 25.79 12.33 0.28
C ASP A 393 25.89 12.39 -1.26
N ALA A 394 25.01 11.64 -1.93
CA ALA A 394 25.03 11.49 -3.39
C ALA A 394 23.62 11.43 -4.00
N PHE A 395 23.50 11.90 -5.24
CA PHE A 395 22.32 11.69 -6.07
C PHE A 395 22.40 10.34 -6.78
N ALA A 396 21.35 9.54 -6.67
CA ALA A 396 21.16 8.30 -7.41
C ALA A 396 20.22 8.53 -8.61
N VAL A 397 20.65 8.10 -9.79
CA VAL A 397 19.99 8.44 -11.06
C VAL A 397 19.79 7.18 -11.90
N PRO A 398 18.54 6.75 -12.14
CA PRO A 398 18.21 5.74 -13.13
C PRO A 398 18.47 6.27 -14.56
N VAL A 399 19.21 5.48 -15.33
CA VAL A 399 19.58 5.76 -16.72
C VAL A 399 19.16 4.58 -17.59
N PHE A 400 18.29 4.84 -18.56
CA PHE A 400 17.81 3.86 -19.52
C PHE A 400 18.73 3.80 -20.73
N SER A 401 19.04 2.60 -21.19
CA SER A 401 19.74 2.35 -22.46
C SER A 401 19.11 1.15 -23.18
N GLY A 402 18.81 1.28 -24.48
CA GLY A 402 18.21 0.19 -25.25
C GLY A 402 17.34 0.64 -26.41
N ASP A 403 16.37 -0.20 -26.77
CA ASP A 403 15.38 0.05 -27.83
C ASP A 403 14.26 0.93 -27.29
N LEU A 404 14.54 2.23 -27.18
CA LEU A 404 13.58 3.24 -26.77
C LEU A 404 12.85 3.82 -27.99
N ALA A 405 11.59 4.18 -27.85
CA ALA A 405 10.92 5.00 -28.85
C ALA A 405 11.54 6.42 -28.85
N ALA A 406 11.97 6.92 -30.02
CA ALA A 406 12.53 8.27 -30.13
C ALA A 406 11.53 9.33 -29.63
N GLY A 407 11.87 10.03 -28.53
CA GLY A 407 10.99 11.00 -27.89
C GLY A 407 9.73 10.42 -27.22
N GLY A 408 9.56 9.10 -27.22
CA GLY A 408 8.44 8.40 -26.60
C GLY A 408 8.79 7.81 -25.25
N ASN A 409 7.76 7.42 -24.49
CA ASN A 409 7.96 6.73 -23.22
C ASN A 409 8.11 5.22 -23.40
N SER A 410 7.67 4.64 -24.52
CA SER A 410 7.73 3.20 -24.76
C SER A 410 9.15 2.71 -24.98
N GLY A 411 9.47 1.55 -24.44
CA GLY A 411 10.77 0.94 -24.71
C GLY A 411 11.02 -0.35 -23.97
N ASP A 412 12.07 -1.02 -24.44
CA ASP A 412 12.70 -2.20 -23.85
C ASP A 412 14.16 -1.81 -23.56
N ALA A 413 14.48 -1.63 -22.28
CA ALA A 413 15.73 -1.01 -21.87
C ALA A 413 16.37 -1.71 -20.67
N GLU A 414 17.70 -1.83 -20.75
CA GLU A 414 18.54 -2.07 -19.60
C GLU A 414 18.63 -0.77 -18.79
N VAL A 415 18.44 -0.86 -17.48
CA VAL A 415 18.50 0.30 -16.59
C VAL A 415 19.71 0.20 -15.67
N GLU A 416 20.51 1.26 -15.66
CA GLU A 416 21.61 1.47 -14.73
C GLU A 416 21.24 2.50 -13.66
N ILE A 417 21.69 2.30 -12.42
CA ILE A 417 21.66 3.34 -11.38
C ILE A 417 23.07 3.90 -11.25
N ARG A 418 23.22 5.20 -11.48
CA ARG A 418 24.49 5.94 -11.37
C ARG A 418 24.46 6.87 -10.17
N PHE A 419 25.63 7.09 -9.56
CA PHE A 419 25.78 7.91 -8.38
C PHE A 419 26.64 9.14 -8.69
N TYR A 420 26.19 10.31 -8.23
CA TYR A 420 26.90 11.58 -8.36
C TYR A 420 26.99 12.21 -6.98
N ALA A 421 28.19 12.64 -6.55
CA ALA A 421 28.35 13.33 -5.27
C ALA A 421 27.46 14.59 -5.26
N SER A 422 26.93 14.98 -4.09
CA SER A 422 26.02 16.13 -3.99
C SER A 422 26.63 17.44 -4.47
N ASP A 423 27.94 17.61 -4.28
CA ASP A 423 28.75 18.72 -4.76
C ASP A 423 29.36 18.49 -6.16
N PHE A 424 29.06 17.33 -6.78
CA PHE A 424 29.63 16.85 -8.04
C PHE A 424 31.17 16.81 -8.05
N ASN A 425 31.80 16.60 -6.90
CA ASN A 425 33.24 16.39 -6.81
C ASN A 425 33.65 15.06 -7.49
N PRO A 426 34.42 15.09 -8.58
CA PRO A 426 34.80 13.88 -9.32
C PRO A 426 35.78 12.98 -8.54
N GLN A 427 36.32 13.44 -7.41
CA GLN A 427 37.20 12.66 -6.52
C GLN A 427 36.44 12.00 -5.36
N ALA A 428 35.13 12.22 -5.24
CA ALA A 428 34.33 11.59 -4.19
C ALA A 428 34.34 10.07 -4.34
N GLN A 429 34.43 9.36 -3.21
CA GLN A 429 34.27 7.91 -3.20
C GLN A 429 32.80 7.56 -3.25
N LEU A 430 32.33 7.10 -4.41
CA LEU A 430 30.95 6.73 -4.65
C LEU A 430 30.85 5.22 -4.90
N PRO A 431 29.66 4.61 -4.69
CA PRO A 431 29.44 3.25 -5.14
C PRO A 431 29.61 3.13 -6.66
N SER A 432 29.98 1.93 -7.12
CA SER A 432 29.97 1.63 -8.56
C SER A 432 28.55 1.71 -9.13
N THR A 433 28.42 2.07 -10.42
CA THR A 433 27.19 1.88 -11.19
C THR A 433 26.67 0.45 -11.02
N ILE A 434 25.35 0.31 -10.87
CA ILE A 434 24.69 -0.99 -10.80
C ILE A 434 23.70 -1.16 -11.95
N THR A 435 23.58 -2.37 -12.48
CA THR A 435 22.50 -2.76 -13.40
C THR A 435 21.26 -3.16 -12.58
N ALA A 436 20.17 -2.41 -12.71
CA ALA A 436 18.89 -2.75 -12.09
C ALA A 436 18.21 -3.95 -12.80
N GLY A 437 18.45 -4.08 -14.10
CA GLY A 437 17.97 -5.16 -14.96
C GLY A 437 17.31 -4.63 -16.23
N ASP A 438 16.65 -5.52 -16.97
CA ASP A 438 15.85 -5.19 -18.14
C ASP A 438 14.42 -4.83 -17.71
N TYR A 439 13.89 -3.74 -18.26
CA TYR A 439 12.56 -3.21 -17.99
C TYR A 439 11.86 -2.89 -19.30
N ILE A 440 10.54 -3.05 -19.30
CA ILE A 440 9.72 -2.90 -20.49
C ILE A 440 8.36 -2.35 -20.09
N ALA A 441 7.90 -1.33 -20.82
CA ALA A 441 6.57 -0.75 -20.67
C ALA A 441 6.24 0.15 -21.87
N PHE A 442 4.94 0.33 -22.12
CA PHE A 442 4.47 1.32 -23.09
C PHE A 442 4.77 2.75 -22.61
N ASP A 443 4.73 2.96 -21.30
CA ASP A 443 5.23 4.17 -20.65
C ASP A 443 6.37 3.85 -19.70
N LEU A 444 7.52 3.50 -20.25
CA LEU A 444 8.67 3.10 -19.46
C LEU A 444 9.28 4.28 -18.69
N GLN A 445 9.17 4.22 -17.36
CA GLN A 445 9.88 5.08 -16.41
C GLN A 445 10.35 4.27 -15.19
N MET A 446 11.17 4.89 -14.33
CA MET A 446 11.66 4.24 -13.10
C MET A 446 11.71 5.26 -11.96
N GLY A 447 10.80 5.11 -11.02
CA GLY A 447 10.82 5.86 -9.77
C GLY A 447 11.93 5.34 -8.85
N ILE A 448 12.50 6.23 -8.06
CA ILE A 448 13.51 5.93 -7.04
C ILE A 448 13.18 6.74 -5.78
N VAL A 449 13.38 6.14 -4.60
CA VAL A 449 13.22 6.81 -3.31
C VAL A 449 14.28 6.32 -2.31
N GLU A 450 14.75 7.21 -1.44
CA GLU A 450 15.62 6.84 -0.32
C GLU A 450 14.80 6.01 0.68
N VAL A 451 15.43 4.96 1.21
CA VAL A 451 14.84 4.14 2.27
C VAL A 451 15.90 3.88 3.33
N SER A 452 15.48 3.40 4.50
CA SER A 452 16.44 3.07 5.57
C SER A 452 17.58 2.14 5.09
N GLY A 453 18.80 2.67 5.10
CA GLY A 453 20.03 1.95 4.71
C GLY A 453 20.26 1.79 3.20
N GLY A 454 19.53 2.49 2.34
CA GLY A 454 19.75 2.45 0.89
C GLY A 454 18.66 3.17 0.08
N PHE A 455 18.14 2.53 -0.96
CA PHE A 455 17.06 3.07 -1.79
C PHE A 455 16.17 1.96 -2.34
N ALA A 456 14.97 2.31 -2.78
CA ALA A 456 14.06 1.45 -3.50
C ALA A 456 13.73 2.03 -4.87
N THR A 457 13.40 1.17 -5.83
CA THR A 457 13.02 1.54 -7.19
C THR A 457 11.70 0.88 -7.58
N VAL A 458 10.91 1.55 -8.41
CA VAL A 458 9.73 0.97 -9.07
C VAL A 458 9.78 1.19 -10.57
N SER A 459 9.35 0.20 -11.35
CA SER A 459 9.14 0.29 -12.80
C SER A 459 8.26 -0.89 -13.23
N SER A 460 8.27 -1.24 -14.52
CA SER A 460 7.46 -2.31 -15.11
C SER A 460 8.33 -3.35 -15.80
N LYS A 461 7.99 -4.63 -15.65
CA LYS A 461 8.74 -5.76 -16.23
C LYS A 461 7.81 -6.82 -16.80
N GLN A 462 8.23 -7.49 -17.86
CA GLN A 462 7.57 -8.71 -18.30
C GLN A 462 7.83 -9.87 -17.32
N PRO A 463 6.80 -10.63 -16.87
CA PRO A 463 6.95 -11.68 -15.85
C PRO A 463 7.69 -12.95 -16.31
N GLY A 464 8.29 -12.96 -17.50
CA GLY A 464 9.02 -14.08 -18.08
C GLY A 464 9.35 -13.85 -19.56
N PRO A 465 9.90 -14.84 -20.29
CA PRO A 465 10.06 -14.72 -21.73
C PRO A 465 8.68 -14.42 -22.34
N ALA A 466 8.59 -13.35 -23.14
CA ALA A 466 7.33 -12.85 -23.71
C ALA A 466 6.42 -14.01 -24.11
N PRO A 467 5.23 -14.16 -23.51
CA PRO A 467 4.33 -15.26 -23.84
C PRO A 467 4.13 -15.27 -25.36
N ALA A 468 4.20 -16.45 -25.97
CA ALA A 468 3.92 -16.60 -27.39
C ALA A 468 2.62 -15.86 -27.71
N PHE A 469 2.67 -14.95 -28.68
CA PHE A 469 1.57 -14.05 -29.07
C PHE A 469 0.23 -14.79 -28.96
N ASN A 470 -0.55 -14.44 -27.93
CA ASN A 470 -1.71 -15.25 -27.54
C ASN A 470 -2.77 -15.13 -28.63
N ALA A 471 -3.18 -16.24 -29.23
CA ALA A 471 -4.26 -16.31 -30.23
C ALA A 471 -5.62 -15.76 -29.75
N ASN A 472 -5.72 -15.35 -28.48
CA ASN A 472 -6.89 -14.73 -27.88
C ASN A 472 -6.95 -13.19 -28.10
N ILE A 473 -5.82 -12.49 -28.33
CA ILE A 473 -5.82 -11.02 -28.44
C ILE A 473 -6.67 -10.57 -29.64
N ASP A 474 -6.48 -11.18 -30.81
CA ASP A 474 -7.26 -10.85 -32.01
C ASP A 474 -8.77 -11.04 -31.79
N ALA A 475 -9.15 -12.07 -31.01
CA ALA A 475 -10.55 -12.33 -30.68
C ALA A 475 -11.12 -11.28 -29.71
N LEU A 476 -10.34 -10.82 -28.73
CA LEU A 476 -10.74 -9.76 -27.79
C LEU A 476 -10.84 -8.40 -28.49
N VAL A 477 -9.89 -8.08 -29.36
CA VAL A 477 -9.94 -6.86 -30.20
C VAL A 477 -11.14 -6.91 -31.14
N ALA A 478 -11.40 -8.06 -31.79
CA ALA A 478 -12.56 -8.23 -32.65
C ALA A 478 -13.91 -8.10 -31.92
N GLN A 479 -13.97 -8.39 -30.61
CA GLN A 479 -15.17 -8.14 -29.79
C GLN A 479 -15.43 -6.64 -29.59
N ARG A 480 -14.38 -5.83 -29.43
CA ARG A 480 -14.49 -4.36 -29.34
C ARG A 480 -14.86 -3.73 -30.68
N PHE A 481 -14.40 -4.31 -31.79
CA PHE A 481 -14.66 -3.83 -33.15
C PHE A 481 -15.47 -4.84 -33.99
N PRO A 482 -16.72 -5.17 -33.61
CA PRO A 482 -17.49 -6.22 -34.27
C PRO A 482 -17.91 -5.81 -35.68
N GLY A 483 -17.52 -6.62 -36.68
CA GLY A 483 -18.03 -6.51 -38.04
C GLY A 483 -17.14 -5.78 -39.05
N HIS A 484 -15.84 -5.59 -38.77
CA HIS A 484 -14.94 -4.79 -39.62
C HIS A 484 -15.62 -3.49 -39.98
N ASP A 485 -15.81 -2.57 -39.03
CA ASP A 485 -16.31 -1.25 -39.39
C ASP A 485 -15.35 -0.65 -40.44
N PRO A 486 -15.71 -0.64 -41.74
CA PRO A 486 -14.87 -0.10 -42.79
C PRO A 486 -15.15 1.39 -42.91
N VAL A 487 -15.77 2.01 -41.89
CA VAL A 487 -15.62 3.44 -41.65
C VAL A 487 -14.15 3.64 -41.32
N ALA A 488 -13.38 3.73 -42.40
CA ALA A 488 -12.22 4.56 -42.48
C ALA A 488 -12.35 5.67 -41.44
N ASN A 489 -11.35 5.82 -40.56
CA ASN A 489 -11.05 7.15 -40.03
C ASN A 489 -11.23 8.13 -41.21
N PRO A 490 -11.82 9.34 -41.07
CA PRO A 490 -12.07 10.28 -42.17
C PRO A 490 -10.96 10.42 -43.24
N ASN A 491 -9.74 9.97 -42.95
CA ASN A 491 -8.60 9.77 -43.84
C ASN A 491 -8.54 8.49 -44.73
N GLY A 492 -9.46 7.53 -44.65
CA GLY A 492 -9.45 6.32 -45.50
C GLY A 492 -8.69 5.11 -44.92
N GLU A 493 -8.19 5.17 -43.69
CA GLU A 493 -7.38 4.11 -43.09
C GLU A 493 -8.28 3.05 -42.42
N THR A 494 -8.18 1.80 -42.89
CA THR A 494 -8.74 0.65 -42.17
C THR A 494 -7.96 0.51 -40.88
N CYS A 495 -8.65 0.53 -39.74
CA CYS A 495 -8.16 0.11 -38.44
C CYS A 495 -7.42 -1.22 -38.65
N PRO A 496 -6.07 -1.25 -38.76
CA PRO A 496 -5.39 -2.48 -39.09
C PRO A 496 -5.68 -3.39 -37.92
N LEU A 497 -6.29 -4.55 -38.17
CA LEU A 497 -6.13 -5.65 -37.23
C LEU A 497 -4.64 -5.69 -36.90
N LEU A 498 -4.32 -5.81 -35.61
CA LEU A 498 -2.97 -5.97 -35.08
C LEU A 498 -2.31 -7.14 -35.83
N ASP A 499 -1.80 -6.93 -37.05
CA ASP A 499 -1.32 -8.01 -37.90
C ASP A 499 0.07 -8.34 -37.40
N PRO A 500 0.27 -9.45 -36.66
CA PRO A 500 1.56 -9.75 -36.06
C PRO A 500 2.69 -9.89 -37.11
N ASN A 501 2.37 -9.94 -38.41
CA ASN A 501 3.32 -10.04 -39.51
C ASN A 501 3.61 -8.71 -40.22
N ASN A 502 2.89 -7.62 -39.91
CA ASN A 502 3.10 -6.31 -40.52
C ASN A 502 4.05 -5.47 -39.66
N ALA A 503 5.34 -5.46 -40.01
CA ALA A 503 6.40 -4.72 -39.30
C ALA A 503 6.33 -3.17 -39.40
N SER A 504 5.16 -2.61 -39.74
CA SER A 504 4.94 -1.16 -39.71
C SER A 504 4.60 -0.68 -38.28
N ARG A 505 4.86 0.61 -38.00
CA ARG A 505 4.91 1.21 -36.65
C ARG A 505 3.73 0.91 -35.72
N SER A 506 2.54 0.58 -36.24
CA SER A 506 1.33 0.30 -35.47
C SER A 506 1.36 -1.02 -34.69
N ASN A 507 2.22 -1.99 -35.03
CA ASN A 507 2.32 -3.26 -34.29
C ASN A 507 3.36 -3.28 -33.16
N ASN A 508 4.15 -2.21 -33.00
CA ASN A 508 5.17 -2.16 -31.95
C ASN A 508 4.58 -1.93 -30.56
N ALA A 509 3.39 -1.34 -30.43
CA ALA A 509 2.77 -1.05 -29.14
C ALA A 509 2.50 -2.32 -28.31
N ILE A 510 2.06 -3.40 -28.96
CA ILE A 510 1.75 -4.69 -28.31
C ILE A 510 2.98 -5.34 -27.70
N ARG A 511 4.18 -5.08 -28.24
CA ARG A 511 5.43 -5.62 -27.68
C ARG A 511 5.61 -5.17 -26.22
N TYR A 512 5.04 -4.03 -25.85
CA TYR A 512 5.14 -3.44 -24.53
C TYR A 512 3.97 -3.80 -23.60
N TRP A 513 3.10 -4.72 -24.02
CA TRP A 513 2.04 -5.31 -23.19
C TRP A 513 2.57 -6.49 -22.35
N ASN A 514 1.76 -7.01 -21.42
CA ASN A 514 2.14 -8.05 -20.45
C ASN A 514 3.22 -7.57 -19.47
N THR A 515 3.02 -6.44 -18.80
CA THR A 515 4.06 -5.86 -17.95
C THR A 515 3.60 -5.70 -16.52
N ASP A 516 4.14 -6.48 -15.60
CA ASP A 516 3.83 -6.40 -14.18
C ASP A 516 4.53 -5.22 -13.51
N ALA A 517 3.98 -4.76 -12.39
CA ALA A 517 4.67 -3.87 -11.47
C ALA A 517 5.95 -4.54 -10.96
N SER A 518 7.08 -3.84 -10.97
CA SER A 518 8.37 -4.32 -10.46
C SER A 518 8.93 -3.35 -9.42
N VAL A 519 9.11 -3.84 -8.19
CA VAL A 519 9.70 -3.10 -7.07
C VAL A 519 10.97 -3.80 -6.63
N ALA A 520 12.05 -3.06 -6.41
CA ALA A 520 13.30 -3.60 -5.88
C ALA A 520 13.87 -2.70 -4.80
N LYS A 521 14.51 -3.30 -3.79
CA LYS A 521 15.24 -2.58 -2.74
C LYS A 521 16.72 -2.88 -2.82
N TYR A 522 17.51 -1.86 -2.60
CA TYR A 522 18.97 -1.90 -2.63
C TYR A 522 19.52 -1.43 -1.29
N LYS A 523 20.48 -2.17 -0.75
CA LYS A 523 21.20 -1.81 0.46
C LYS A 523 22.55 -1.22 0.09
N ILE A 524 22.89 -0.11 0.75
CA ILE A 524 24.21 0.50 0.66
C ILE A 524 25.00 0.12 1.90
N THR A 525 26.13 -0.55 1.72
CA THR A 525 27.15 -0.71 2.77
C THR A 525 28.20 0.37 2.59
N THR A 526 28.63 1.02 3.67
CA THR A 526 29.66 2.07 3.61
C THR A 526 31.08 1.53 3.75
N VAL A 527 31.24 0.31 4.28
CA VAL A 527 32.56 -0.34 4.49
C VAL A 527 32.47 -1.86 4.22
N PRO A 528 32.93 -2.36 3.05
CA PRO A 528 33.31 -1.60 1.86
C PRO A 528 32.10 -0.88 1.25
N LEU A 529 32.35 0.23 0.55
CA LEU A 529 31.31 0.97 -0.17
C LEU A 529 30.76 0.10 -1.32
N ALA A 530 29.53 -0.38 -1.19
CA ALA A 530 28.89 -1.26 -2.17
C ALA A 530 27.37 -1.12 -2.13
N VAL A 531 26.73 -1.31 -3.28
CA VAL A 531 25.27 -1.41 -3.40
C VAL A 531 24.90 -2.84 -3.78
N ASN A 532 23.99 -3.44 -3.03
CA ASN A 532 23.51 -4.80 -3.28
C ASN A 532 21.99 -4.80 -3.36
N LYS A 533 21.43 -5.44 -4.40
CA LYS A 533 19.99 -5.72 -4.47
C LYS A 533 19.62 -6.68 -3.35
N VAL A 534 18.73 -6.27 -2.46
CA VAL A 534 18.26 -7.06 -1.31
C VAL A 534 17.18 -8.03 -1.75
N TRP A 535 16.18 -7.49 -2.46
CA TRP A 535 15.05 -8.23 -2.95
C TRP A 535 14.45 -7.55 -4.19
N GLU A 536 13.66 -8.30 -4.93
CA GLU A 536 12.84 -7.82 -6.03
C GLU A 536 11.47 -8.50 -5.97
N ARG A 537 10.42 -7.74 -6.25
CA ARG A 537 9.04 -8.21 -6.30
C ARG A 537 8.45 -7.80 -7.64
N THR A 538 7.84 -8.76 -8.33
CA THR A 538 6.91 -8.48 -9.43
C THR A 538 5.50 -8.90 -9.05
N PHE A 539 4.50 -8.15 -9.53
CA PHE A 539 3.10 -8.49 -9.33
C PHE A 539 2.19 -7.72 -10.30
N ASP A 540 1.11 -8.39 -10.68
CA ASP A 540 0.00 -7.90 -11.48
C ASP A 540 -1.12 -7.35 -10.55
N PHE A 541 -1.89 -6.36 -11.03
CA PHE A 541 -3.03 -5.76 -10.34
C PHE A 541 -4.18 -6.74 -10.05
N ASP A 542 -4.49 -7.73 -10.87
CA ASP A 542 -5.62 -8.64 -10.59
C ASP A 542 -5.36 -10.12 -10.89
N ASN A 543 -4.23 -10.45 -11.53
CA ASN A 543 -3.89 -11.81 -11.99
C ASN A 543 -4.99 -12.46 -12.84
N LYS A 544 -5.92 -11.67 -13.41
CA LYS A 544 -6.97 -12.20 -14.28
C LYS A 544 -6.43 -12.40 -15.69
N PRO A 545 -6.99 -13.33 -16.48
CA PRO A 545 -6.73 -13.38 -17.91
C PRO A 545 -7.16 -12.07 -18.59
N ARG A 546 -6.61 -11.78 -19.78
CA ARG A 546 -7.08 -10.67 -20.62
C ARG A 546 -8.58 -10.71 -20.80
N GLU A 547 -9.22 -9.56 -20.60
CA GLU A 547 -10.63 -9.35 -20.80
C GLU A 547 -10.84 -8.36 -21.97
N ALA A 548 -11.99 -8.45 -22.65
CA ALA A 548 -12.33 -7.46 -23.67
C ALA A 548 -12.72 -6.15 -22.96
N TYR A 549 -12.55 -5.03 -23.65
CA TYR A 549 -12.99 -3.71 -23.15
C TYR A 549 -14.40 -3.76 -22.54
N PRO A 550 -14.64 -3.15 -21.37
CA PRO A 550 -13.74 -2.26 -20.61
C PRO A 550 -12.73 -2.99 -19.70
N GLY A 551 -12.59 -4.32 -19.79
CA GLY A 551 -11.61 -5.08 -19.02
C GLY A 551 -10.16 -4.87 -19.46
N ASP A 552 -9.25 -5.55 -18.77
CA ASP A 552 -7.81 -5.41 -18.97
C ASP A 552 -7.29 -6.16 -20.22
N ILE A 553 -7.49 -5.55 -21.38
CA ILE A 553 -7.07 -6.17 -22.64
C ILE A 553 -5.56 -6.18 -22.80
N LYS A 554 -4.82 -5.20 -22.26
CA LYS A 554 -3.35 -5.08 -22.46
C LYS A 554 -2.56 -5.86 -21.39
N GLN A 555 -3.11 -6.17 -20.22
CA GLN A 555 -2.37 -6.73 -19.07
C GLN A 555 -1.08 -5.96 -18.84
N GLN A 556 -1.21 -4.67 -18.61
CA GLN A 556 -0.10 -3.73 -18.62
C GLN A 556 -0.19 -2.79 -17.44
N GLU A 557 0.73 -2.94 -16.51
CA GLU A 557 1.01 -1.95 -15.49
C GLU A 557 2.17 -1.06 -15.92
N CYS A 558 1.98 0.26 -15.91
CA CYS A 558 3.05 1.24 -16.09
C CYS A 558 3.24 2.03 -14.79
N LEU A 559 4.41 1.86 -14.15
CA LEU A 559 4.69 2.41 -12.82
C LEU A 559 5.75 3.50 -12.86
N TYR A 560 5.56 4.56 -12.07
CA TYR A 560 6.38 5.77 -12.16
C TYR A 560 6.94 6.25 -10.84
N SER A 561 6.18 6.13 -9.76
CA SER A 561 6.51 6.77 -8.48
C SER A 561 6.47 5.79 -7.34
N ILE A 562 7.39 5.96 -6.40
CA ILE A 562 7.52 5.17 -5.17
C ILE A 562 7.81 6.11 -4.00
N VAL A 563 7.22 5.83 -2.83
CA VAL A 563 7.54 6.49 -1.56
C VAL A 563 7.59 5.48 -0.41
N GLU A 564 8.40 5.76 0.62
CA GLU A 564 8.42 4.98 1.87
C GLU A 564 7.49 5.60 2.91
N ASP A 565 6.58 4.80 3.46
CA ASP A 565 5.64 5.13 4.54
C ASP A 565 6.37 5.32 5.87
N ASP A 566 6.24 6.49 6.51
CA ASP A 566 6.98 6.78 7.75
C ASP A 566 6.55 5.97 8.97
N VAL A 567 5.33 5.43 8.96
CA VAL A 567 4.73 4.72 10.10
C VAL A 567 5.13 3.25 10.08
N SER A 568 5.10 2.63 8.91
CA SER A 568 5.37 1.19 8.74
C SER A 568 6.67 0.86 8.02
N GLY A 569 7.31 1.82 7.36
CA GLY A 569 8.42 1.60 6.40
C GLY A 569 8.00 0.74 5.19
N ALA A 570 6.69 0.60 4.98
CA ALA A 570 6.11 0.04 3.77
C ALA A 570 6.43 0.91 2.55
N LEU A 571 6.31 0.34 1.34
CA LEU A 571 6.52 1.07 0.10
C LEU A 571 5.20 1.26 -0.62
N SER A 572 4.80 2.52 -0.85
CA SER A 572 3.68 2.83 -1.75
C SER A 572 4.20 3.14 -3.15
N ILE A 573 3.48 2.66 -4.16
CA ILE A 573 3.79 2.85 -5.57
C ILE A 573 2.56 3.37 -6.31
N ALA A 574 2.77 4.16 -7.36
CA ALA A 574 1.67 4.60 -8.22
C ALA A 574 2.04 4.58 -9.70
N GLY A 575 1.00 4.43 -10.52
CA GLY A 575 1.04 4.40 -11.97
C GLY A 575 -0.35 4.26 -12.57
N ASN A 576 -0.46 3.45 -13.61
CA ASN A 576 -1.73 3.05 -14.21
C ASN A 576 -1.71 1.57 -14.59
N THR A 577 -2.89 0.99 -14.70
CA THR A 577 -3.17 -0.30 -15.34
C THR A 577 -3.65 -0.04 -16.76
N SER A 578 -4.05 -1.11 -17.45
CA SER A 578 -4.71 -1.04 -18.75
C SER A 578 -6.18 -1.47 -18.73
N SER A 579 -6.78 -1.58 -17.55
CA SER A 579 -8.24 -1.64 -17.44
C SER A 579 -8.83 -0.34 -17.98
N ASN A 580 -9.99 -0.44 -18.62
CA ASN A 580 -10.79 0.69 -19.07
C ASN A 580 -9.97 1.80 -19.77
N ILE A 581 -9.33 1.43 -20.88
CA ILE A 581 -8.34 2.22 -21.63
C ILE A 581 -7.00 2.33 -20.91
N ASP A 582 -6.96 2.90 -19.70
CA ASP A 582 -5.83 2.94 -18.76
C ASP A 582 -6.34 3.56 -17.44
N ASP A 583 -6.63 2.77 -16.40
CA ASP A 583 -7.09 3.29 -15.11
C ASP A 583 -5.93 3.60 -14.17
N SER A 584 -6.15 4.53 -13.24
CA SER A 584 -5.14 4.92 -12.28
C SER A 584 -4.87 3.83 -11.25
N TYR A 585 -3.60 3.65 -10.89
CA TYR A 585 -3.14 2.55 -10.06
C TYR A 585 -2.32 3.04 -8.87
N ILE A 586 -2.66 2.59 -7.67
CA ILE A 586 -1.85 2.75 -6.46
C ILE A 586 -1.79 1.44 -5.67
N ALA A 587 -0.62 1.11 -5.15
CA ALA A 587 -0.42 -0.08 -4.32
C ALA A 587 0.53 0.19 -3.16
N LYS A 588 0.48 -0.68 -2.16
CA LYS A 588 1.39 -0.69 -1.01
C LYS A 588 1.94 -2.08 -0.79
N LEU A 589 3.24 -2.17 -0.57
CA LEU A 589 3.93 -3.39 -0.17
C LEU A 589 4.22 -3.32 1.33
N PHE A 590 4.09 -4.44 2.03
CA PHE A 590 4.51 -4.54 3.42
C PHE A 590 5.99 -4.19 3.60
N HIS A 591 6.38 -3.88 4.85
CA HIS A 591 7.78 -3.80 5.22
C HIS A 591 8.51 -5.12 4.94
N ASP A 592 9.81 -5.05 4.66
CA ASP A 592 10.63 -6.18 4.25
C ASP A 592 11.36 -6.88 5.41
N ASP A 593 10.93 -6.69 6.64
CA ASP A 593 11.55 -7.28 7.85
C ASP A 593 11.18 -8.75 8.04
N CYS A 594 10.06 -9.18 7.47
CA CYS A 594 9.61 -10.56 7.49
C CYS A 594 10.18 -11.42 6.38
N ILE A 595 10.88 -10.84 5.39
CA ILE A 595 11.45 -11.64 4.30
C ILE A 595 12.67 -12.41 4.80
N ALA A 596 12.84 -13.63 4.30
CA ALA A 596 13.97 -14.51 4.60
C ALA A 596 14.18 -14.86 6.08
N LEU A 597 13.14 -14.75 6.91
CA LEU A 597 13.19 -15.26 8.28
C LEU A 597 13.31 -16.79 8.29
N SER A 598 14.21 -17.30 9.14
CA SER A 598 14.24 -18.71 9.50
C SER A 598 13.33 -18.95 10.71
N TYR A 599 12.58 -20.04 10.64
CA TYR A 599 11.72 -20.54 11.70
C TYR A 599 12.24 -21.87 12.25
N ASP A 600 12.17 -22.03 13.57
CA ASP A 600 12.60 -23.24 14.28
C ASP A 600 11.67 -24.41 13.97
N GLU A 601 10.37 -24.15 13.96
CA GLU A 601 9.32 -25.11 13.64
C GLU A 601 8.63 -24.71 12.34
N LYS A 602 8.74 -25.56 11.33
CA LYS A 602 8.07 -25.40 10.02
C LYS A 602 8.01 -26.74 9.30
N ASP A 603 6.91 -26.96 8.58
CA ASP A 603 6.86 -27.95 7.51
C ASP A 603 6.86 -27.19 6.17
N LEU A 604 7.72 -27.60 5.23
CA LEU A 604 7.84 -26.96 3.92
C LEU A 604 6.89 -27.57 2.87
N SER A 605 6.23 -28.68 3.19
CA SER A 605 5.36 -29.41 2.27
C SER A 605 3.91 -28.92 2.35
N ASP A 606 3.37 -28.81 3.56
CA ASP A 606 1.97 -28.43 3.81
C ASP A 606 1.81 -27.36 4.89
N HIS A 607 2.91 -26.92 5.51
CA HIS A 607 2.92 -25.97 6.62
C HIS A 607 2.17 -26.45 7.88
N ILE A 608 2.12 -27.77 8.11
CA ILE A 608 1.50 -28.38 9.29
C ILE A 608 2.56 -29.13 10.11
N ILE A 609 2.71 -28.72 11.37
CA ILE A 609 3.59 -29.34 12.36
C ILE A 609 2.74 -30.23 13.28
N ASP A 610 2.71 -31.52 13.00
CA ASP A 610 1.93 -32.49 13.78
C ASP A 610 2.64 -32.91 15.09
N ILE A 611 1.99 -32.66 16.23
CA ILE A 611 2.38 -33.18 17.54
C ILE A 611 1.76 -34.56 17.73
N ASN A 612 2.50 -35.58 17.29
CA ASN A 612 2.09 -37.00 17.30
C ASN A 612 2.39 -37.76 18.60
N SER A 613 3.06 -37.10 19.56
CA SER A 613 3.34 -37.63 20.89
C SER A 613 3.32 -36.50 21.91
N ASN A 614 3.09 -36.82 23.20
CA ASN A 614 3.22 -35.84 24.27
C ASN A 614 4.57 -35.09 24.18
N THR A 615 4.50 -33.77 24.05
CA THR A 615 5.65 -32.90 23.72
C THR A 615 5.71 -31.73 24.68
N THR A 616 6.92 -31.30 25.03
CA THR A 616 7.15 -30.12 25.86
C THR A 616 8.05 -29.13 25.13
N TRP A 617 7.61 -27.87 25.07
CA TRP A 617 8.38 -26.72 24.62
C TRP A 617 8.67 -25.82 25.81
N ASN A 618 9.94 -25.78 26.24
CA ASN A 618 10.39 -25.00 27.40
C ASN A 618 11.56 -24.06 27.06
N THR A 619 11.69 -23.75 25.78
CA THR A 619 12.65 -22.79 25.21
C THR A 619 11.93 -21.97 24.16
N ASN A 620 12.47 -20.79 23.84
CA ASN A 620 11.94 -19.95 22.78
C ASN A 620 11.93 -20.70 21.44
N LYS A 621 10.87 -20.47 20.66
CA LYS A 621 10.71 -21.02 19.31
C LYS A 621 10.03 -20.00 18.41
N THR A 622 10.36 -20.08 17.13
CA THR A 622 9.71 -19.37 16.04
C THR A 622 8.97 -20.36 15.16
N VAL A 623 7.71 -20.07 14.82
CA VAL A 623 6.79 -20.99 14.15
C VAL A 623 6.24 -20.38 12.86
N LEU A 624 6.32 -21.13 11.77
CA LEU A 624 5.68 -20.83 10.48
C LEU A 624 4.72 -21.97 10.11
N GLY A 625 3.43 -21.66 9.98
CA GLY A 625 2.36 -22.64 9.75
C GLY A 625 1.56 -23.02 10.99
N GLU A 626 0.79 -24.09 10.83
CA GLU A 626 -0.10 -24.67 11.85
C GLU A 626 0.69 -25.59 12.79
N VAL A 627 0.51 -25.44 14.11
CA VAL A 627 0.89 -26.47 15.08
C VAL A 627 -0.33 -27.29 15.41
N ARG A 628 -0.39 -28.53 14.95
CA ARG A 628 -1.56 -29.40 15.11
C ARG A 628 -1.31 -30.45 16.18
N ILE A 629 -2.04 -30.37 17.28
CA ILE A 629 -1.96 -31.36 18.35
C ILE A 629 -2.94 -32.49 18.07
N LYS A 630 -2.41 -33.66 17.74
CA LYS A 630 -3.23 -34.81 17.34
C LYS A 630 -3.97 -35.41 18.52
N SER A 631 -5.15 -35.97 18.26
CA SER A 631 -5.97 -36.67 19.26
C SER A 631 -5.15 -37.64 20.13
N GLY A 632 -5.35 -37.57 21.45
CA GLY A 632 -4.64 -38.39 22.44
C GLY A 632 -3.28 -37.84 22.88
N ASN A 633 -2.80 -36.75 22.27
CA ASN A 633 -1.52 -36.13 22.62
C ASN A 633 -1.68 -34.79 23.33
N THR A 634 -0.64 -34.40 24.06
CA THR A 634 -0.55 -33.12 24.77
C THR A 634 0.67 -32.34 24.32
N LEU A 635 0.50 -31.06 23.98
CA LEU A 635 1.60 -30.10 23.90
C LEU A 635 1.62 -29.26 25.18
N THR A 636 2.77 -29.20 25.86
CA THR A 636 2.99 -28.32 27.02
C THR A 636 4.02 -27.26 26.67
N ILE A 637 3.64 -25.98 26.74
CA ILE A 637 4.52 -24.83 26.58
C ILE A 637 4.75 -24.25 27.98
N SER A 638 5.98 -24.22 28.49
CA SER A 638 6.22 -23.87 29.90
C SER A 638 7.46 -23.03 30.17
N GLY A 639 7.36 -22.19 31.20
CA GLY A 639 8.46 -21.41 31.78
C GLY A 639 8.36 -19.90 31.52
N ALA A 640 8.62 -19.10 32.56
CA ALA A 640 8.50 -17.62 32.58
C ALA A 640 9.28 -16.90 31.47
N ASN A 641 10.33 -17.53 30.93
CA ASN A 641 11.18 -16.98 29.88
C ASN A 641 10.95 -17.67 28.52
N THR A 642 9.93 -18.52 28.40
CA THR A 642 9.59 -19.23 27.16
C THR A 642 8.61 -18.41 26.35
N THR A 643 9.02 -18.03 25.15
CA THR A 643 8.21 -17.31 24.16
C THR A 643 8.11 -18.11 22.87
N ILE A 644 6.89 -18.39 22.44
CA ILE A 644 6.59 -18.97 21.14
C ILE A 644 6.15 -17.84 20.21
N SER A 645 6.97 -17.53 19.21
CA SER A 645 6.76 -16.47 18.24
C SER A 645 6.12 -17.04 16.96
N MET A 646 4.88 -16.65 16.70
CA MET A 646 4.07 -17.13 15.59
C MET A 646 4.16 -16.13 14.43
N SER A 647 4.35 -16.64 13.21
CA SER A 647 4.45 -15.79 12.02
C SER A 647 3.12 -15.11 11.65
N ASP A 648 3.20 -14.00 10.93
CA ASP A 648 2.04 -13.30 10.38
C ASP A 648 1.71 -13.80 8.97
N GLU A 649 0.46 -14.15 8.72
CA GLU A 649 -0.03 -14.61 7.41
C GLU A 649 0.09 -13.54 6.32
N LYS A 650 -0.23 -12.28 6.62
CA LYS A 650 -0.18 -11.18 5.66
C LYS A 650 1.26 -10.93 5.19
N LEU A 651 2.22 -11.06 6.11
CA LEU A 651 3.63 -10.78 5.86
C LEU A 651 4.37 -11.97 5.24
N THR A 652 4.09 -13.20 5.70
CA THR A 652 4.79 -14.41 5.25
C THR A 652 4.05 -15.19 4.17
N GLY A 653 2.73 -15.05 4.10
CA GLY A 653 1.86 -15.83 3.23
C GLY A 653 1.44 -17.18 3.74
N THR A 654 1.82 -17.53 4.96
CA THR A 654 1.46 -18.80 5.58
C THR A 654 0.66 -18.52 6.83
N LEU A 655 -0.55 -19.07 6.89
CA LEU A 655 -1.42 -18.96 8.05
C LEU A 655 -0.78 -19.66 9.26
N SER A 656 -0.49 -18.90 10.31
CA SER A 656 0.14 -19.40 11.53
C SER A 656 -0.80 -19.37 12.74
N PHE A 657 -1.08 -20.55 13.30
CA PHE A 657 -2.03 -20.78 14.39
C PHE A 657 -1.77 -22.14 15.06
N ILE A 658 -2.46 -22.42 16.16
CA ILE A 658 -2.39 -23.72 16.86
C ILE A 658 -3.75 -24.39 16.79
N THR A 659 -3.80 -25.66 16.41
CA THR A 659 -5.02 -26.49 16.44
C THR A 659 -4.94 -27.52 17.55
N VAL A 660 -5.96 -27.58 18.39
CA VAL A 660 -6.16 -28.62 19.39
C VAL A 660 -7.28 -29.53 18.92
N GLU A 661 -6.94 -30.71 18.37
CA GLU A 661 -7.94 -31.67 17.91
C GLU A 661 -8.79 -32.21 19.07
N LYS A 662 -9.94 -32.79 18.74
CA LYS A 662 -10.75 -33.56 19.68
C LYS A 662 -9.90 -34.61 20.41
N GLY A 663 -9.94 -34.62 21.73
CA GLY A 663 -9.17 -35.53 22.57
C GLY A 663 -7.69 -35.17 22.71
N ALA A 664 -7.25 -34.05 22.15
CA ALA A 664 -5.93 -33.48 22.36
C ALA A 664 -5.95 -32.40 23.45
N LYS A 665 -4.76 -32.03 23.95
CA LYS A 665 -4.61 -31.00 24.98
C LYS A 665 -3.45 -30.05 24.72
N LEU A 666 -3.69 -28.76 24.89
CA LEU A 666 -2.66 -27.72 24.96
C LEU A 666 -2.58 -27.18 26.40
N ILE A 667 -1.36 -27.10 26.95
CA ILE A 667 -1.08 -26.48 28.25
C ILE A 667 -0.09 -25.34 28.04
N VAL A 668 -0.43 -24.13 28.48
CA VAL A 668 0.49 -22.99 28.55
C VAL A 668 0.69 -22.62 30.02
N ASP A 669 1.91 -22.78 30.52
CA ASP A 669 2.23 -22.70 31.94
C ASP A 669 3.34 -21.69 32.18
N ALA A 670 2.97 -20.49 32.64
CA ALA A 670 3.87 -19.36 32.81
C ALA A 670 4.65 -19.00 31.54
N ALA A 671 4.10 -19.22 30.35
CA ALA A 671 4.78 -18.94 29.07
C ALA A 671 4.00 -17.94 28.22
N THR A 672 4.67 -17.39 27.19
CA THR A 672 4.07 -16.45 26.24
C THR A 672 3.94 -17.08 24.85
N ILE A 673 2.78 -16.93 24.21
CA ILE A 673 2.60 -17.15 22.77
C ILE A 673 2.24 -15.79 22.16
N THR A 674 3.06 -15.33 21.22
CA THR A 674 2.93 -13.99 20.65
C THR A 674 3.32 -13.96 19.18
N ARG A 675 3.13 -12.81 18.53
CA ARG A 675 3.60 -12.52 17.18
C ARG A 675 5.12 -12.62 17.05
N ASP A 676 5.63 -12.75 15.83
CA ASP A 676 7.06 -12.62 15.57
C ASP A 676 7.52 -11.17 15.68
N SER A 677 8.25 -10.86 16.75
CA SER A 677 8.78 -9.51 17.01
C SER A 677 9.87 -9.04 16.04
N ARG A 678 10.41 -9.94 15.20
CA ARG A 678 11.31 -9.58 14.10
C ARG A 678 10.58 -8.87 12.97
N CYS A 679 9.26 -8.99 12.94
CA CYS A 679 8.34 -8.31 12.05
C CYS A 679 7.64 -7.14 12.78
N LEU A 680 7.65 -5.96 12.17
CA LEU A 680 6.91 -4.77 12.56
C LEU A 680 5.43 -4.97 12.29
N ASN A 681 4.60 -4.51 13.23
CA ASN A 681 3.14 -4.55 13.14
C ASN A 681 2.56 -5.96 12.81
N SER A 682 3.28 -7.01 13.19
CA SER A 682 2.86 -8.39 12.97
C SER A 682 1.76 -8.84 13.93
N THR A 683 1.05 -9.89 13.54
CA THR A 683 -0.02 -10.54 14.29
C THR A 683 0.05 -12.05 14.05
N TRP A 684 -0.80 -12.82 14.72
CA TRP A 684 -0.96 -14.25 14.44
C TRP A 684 -2.40 -14.71 14.70
N ASN A 685 -2.78 -15.89 14.20
CA ASN A 685 -4.19 -16.31 14.12
C ASN A 685 -4.68 -17.13 15.33
N GLY A 686 -3.95 -17.10 16.44
CA GLY A 686 -4.37 -17.65 17.73
C GLY A 686 -4.50 -19.17 17.79
N ILE A 687 -5.41 -19.62 18.67
CA ILE A 687 -5.62 -21.03 19.00
C ILE A 687 -7.03 -21.46 18.58
N ARG A 688 -7.11 -22.52 17.80
CA ARG A 688 -8.36 -23.21 17.42
C ARG A 688 -8.54 -24.45 18.28
N ILE A 689 -9.69 -24.56 18.93
CA ILE A 689 -10.04 -25.72 19.77
C ILE A 689 -11.19 -26.45 19.11
N LEU A 690 -10.92 -27.68 18.67
CA LEU A 690 -11.90 -28.50 17.98
C LEU A 690 -12.70 -29.33 18.97
N GLY A 691 -13.99 -29.48 18.71
CA GLY A 691 -14.92 -30.22 19.54
C GLY A 691 -15.78 -31.21 18.76
N ASP A 692 -16.82 -31.67 19.44
CA ASP A 692 -17.91 -32.46 18.88
C ASP A 692 -19.20 -31.99 19.55
N ASN A 693 -20.00 -31.23 18.82
CA ASN A 693 -21.22 -30.64 19.37
C ASN A 693 -22.35 -31.66 19.55
N SER A 694 -22.17 -32.90 19.11
CA SER A 694 -23.09 -34.00 19.39
C SER A 694 -22.82 -34.70 20.72
N LEU A 695 -21.67 -34.41 21.36
CA LEU A 695 -21.23 -35.03 22.60
C LEU A 695 -21.07 -34.01 23.72
N SER A 696 -21.39 -34.43 24.95
CA SER A 696 -21.07 -33.65 26.14
C SER A 696 -19.56 -33.55 26.36
N GLN A 697 -19.11 -32.53 27.10
CA GLN A 697 -17.70 -32.35 27.48
C GLN A 697 -17.20 -33.37 28.52
N ASN A 698 -18.04 -34.34 28.90
CA ASN A 698 -17.67 -35.46 29.76
C ASN A 698 -17.79 -36.79 28.98
N PRO A 699 -16.69 -37.58 28.85
CA PRO A 699 -15.33 -37.26 29.28
C PRO A 699 -14.70 -36.11 28.46
N PRO A 700 -13.70 -35.39 29.01
CA PRO A 700 -13.02 -34.30 28.29
C PRO A 700 -12.41 -34.71 26.95
N SER A 701 -12.10 -36.00 26.78
CA SER A 701 -11.60 -36.56 25.51
C SER A 701 -12.58 -36.44 24.33
N ASN A 702 -13.84 -36.08 24.60
CA ASN A 702 -14.81 -35.75 23.55
C ASN A 702 -14.50 -34.41 22.86
N GLN A 703 -13.60 -33.60 23.42
CA GLN A 703 -13.33 -32.23 23.00
C GLN A 703 -11.81 -31.99 23.01
N GLY A 704 -11.36 -30.96 22.31
CA GLY A 704 -10.03 -30.37 22.49
C GLY A 704 -10.01 -29.56 23.78
N VAL A 705 -8.87 -29.54 24.47
CA VAL A 705 -8.72 -28.90 25.77
C VAL A 705 -7.56 -27.90 25.76
N LEU A 706 -7.83 -26.66 26.15
CA LEU A 706 -6.83 -25.63 26.41
C LEU A 706 -6.76 -25.35 27.91
N GLU A 707 -5.56 -25.44 28.48
CA GLU A 707 -5.26 -25.05 29.86
C GLU A 707 -4.23 -23.90 29.88
N LEU A 708 -4.58 -22.78 30.51
CA LEU A 708 -3.69 -21.62 30.69
C LEU A 708 -3.51 -21.37 32.18
N ARG A 709 -2.26 -21.27 32.66
CA ARG A 709 -2.00 -21.06 34.09
C ARG A 709 -0.73 -20.30 34.40
N ASN A 710 -0.62 -19.84 35.65
CA ASN A 710 0.58 -19.25 36.24
C ASN A 710 1.13 -18.04 35.46
N GLY A 711 0.26 -17.14 35.00
CA GLY A 711 0.69 -15.97 34.23
C GLY A 711 0.87 -16.23 32.73
N ALA A 712 0.24 -17.26 32.17
CA ALA A 712 0.27 -17.51 30.74
C ALA A 712 -0.24 -16.29 29.95
N LEU A 713 0.46 -15.95 28.86
CA LEU A 713 0.18 -14.77 28.05
C LEU A 713 -0.05 -15.17 26.60
N ILE A 714 -1.25 -14.88 26.08
CA ILE A 714 -1.60 -14.96 24.66
C ILE A 714 -1.65 -13.53 24.15
N ASP A 715 -0.71 -13.15 23.30
CA ASP A 715 -0.39 -11.75 23.01
C ASP A 715 -0.32 -11.47 21.51
N HIS A 716 -0.78 -10.29 21.09
CA HIS A 716 -0.89 -9.85 19.69
C HIS A 716 -1.59 -10.86 18.75
N ALA A 717 -2.53 -11.66 19.26
CA ALA A 717 -3.35 -12.53 18.44
C ALA A 717 -4.46 -11.72 17.75
N MET A 718 -4.74 -12.01 16.47
CA MET A 718 -5.92 -11.50 15.77
C MET A 718 -7.20 -11.99 16.48
N TYR A 719 -7.28 -13.30 16.68
CA TYR A 719 -8.33 -13.99 17.40
C TYR A 719 -7.65 -14.92 18.41
N ALA A 720 -7.66 -14.64 19.72
CA ALA A 720 -6.85 -15.45 20.65
C ALA A 720 -7.36 -16.90 20.78
N ILE A 721 -8.68 -17.11 20.88
CA ILE A 721 -9.31 -18.43 20.91
C ILE A 721 -10.53 -18.48 19.98
N SER A 722 -10.56 -19.45 19.07
CA SER A 722 -11.73 -19.81 18.26
C SER A 722 -12.14 -21.26 18.48
N PHE A 723 -13.44 -21.52 18.46
CA PHE A 723 -14.02 -22.85 18.64
C PHE A 723 -14.47 -23.40 17.29
N GLY A 724 -13.86 -24.51 16.85
CA GLY A 724 -14.15 -25.15 15.57
C GLY A 724 -13.38 -24.60 14.36
N GLU A 725 -13.56 -25.23 13.20
CA GLU A 725 -13.03 -24.80 11.89
C GLU A 725 -14.11 -24.17 11.01
N GLY A 726 -15.29 -23.88 11.58
CA GLY A 726 -16.43 -23.32 10.88
C GLY A 726 -17.39 -24.37 10.31
N THR A 727 -17.21 -25.66 10.63
CA THR A 727 -18.25 -26.65 10.39
C THR A 727 -19.25 -26.63 11.52
N TRP A 728 -20.54 -26.81 11.23
CA TRP A 728 -21.61 -26.81 12.23
C TRP A 728 -21.53 -27.94 13.27
N THR A 729 -20.48 -28.76 13.27
CA THR A 729 -20.34 -29.98 14.08
C THR A 729 -19.11 -30.00 14.99
N ASP A 730 -18.15 -29.10 14.78
CA ASP A 730 -16.83 -29.13 15.44
C ASP A 730 -16.73 -28.17 16.65
N PHE A 731 -17.85 -27.67 17.15
CA PHE A 731 -17.91 -26.84 18.36
C PHE A 731 -17.88 -27.69 19.64
N GLY A 732 -17.60 -27.04 20.78
CA GLY A 732 -17.68 -27.68 22.10
C GLY A 732 -16.35 -27.87 22.84
N GLY A 733 -15.25 -27.29 22.34
CA GLY A 733 -13.95 -27.23 23.02
C GLY A 733 -14.02 -26.81 24.49
N ILE A 734 -12.97 -27.10 25.26
CA ILE A 734 -12.89 -26.75 26.70
C ILE A 734 -11.72 -25.78 26.92
N VAL A 735 -11.99 -24.67 27.60
CA VAL A 735 -10.95 -23.73 28.07
C VAL A 735 -10.97 -23.68 29.59
N ASP A 736 -9.84 -24.01 30.21
CA ASP A 736 -9.58 -23.82 31.64
C ASP A 736 -8.43 -22.83 31.82
N ALA A 737 -8.77 -21.56 32.02
CA ALA A 737 -7.79 -20.46 32.08
C ALA A 737 -7.78 -19.83 33.47
N LYS A 738 -6.58 -19.73 34.06
CA LYS A 738 -6.36 -19.20 35.40
C LYS A 738 -5.16 -18.27 35.44
N ASP A 739 -5.33 -17.07 35.98
CA ASP A 739 -4.25 -16.08 36.08
C ASP A 739 -3.57 -15.84 34.71
N ALA A 740 -4.35 -15.77 33.63
CA ALA A 740 -3.87 -15.65 32.25
C ALA A 740 -4.22 -14.29 31.64
N THR A 741 -3.47 -13.86 30.62
CA THR A 741 -3.74 -12.62 29.89
C THR A 741 -3.93 -12.90 28.41
N PHE A 742 -4.97 -12.29 27.84
CA PHE A 742 -5.30 -12.28 26.43
C PHE A 742 -5.22 -10.84 25.93
N ARG A 743 -4.13 -10.52 25.24
CA ARG A 743 -3.92 -9.23 24.60
C ARG A 743 -4.06 -9.37 23.09
N VAL A 744 -5.07 -8.74 22.50
CA VAL A 744 -5.52 -9.06 21.13
C VAL A 744 -5.59 -7.86 20.20
N TYR A 745 -5.50 -8.12 18.90
CA TYR A 745 -5.74 -7.11 17.86
C TYR A 745 -7.24 -6.96 17.53
N ARG A 746 -8.02 -8.06 17.52
CA ARG A 746 -9.46 -8.00 17.22
C ARG A 746 -10.37 -8.63 18.26
N ARG A 747 -10.13 -9.88 18.67
CA ARG A 747 -11.05 -10.65 19.54
C ARG A 747 -10.30 -11.57 20.49
N GLY A 748 -10.75 -11.63 21.74
CA GLY A 748 -10.25 -12.56 22.76
C GLY A 748 -10.76 -13.99 22.53
N VAL A 749 -12.06 -14.22 22.76
CA VAL A 749 -12.64 -15.58 22.72
C VAL A 749 -13.93 -15.58 21.91
N GLU A 750 -14.03 -16.52 20.99
CA GLU A 750 -15.23 -16.82 20.21
C GLU A 750 -15.90 -18.11 20.69
N LEU A 751 -17.00 -18.00 21.43
CA LEU A 751 -17.80 -19.11 21.92
C LEU A 751 -18.95 -19.40 20.95
N MET A 752 -18.87 -20.52 20.25
CA MET A 752 -19.88 -20.96 19.28
C MET A 752 -21.01 -21.78 19.93
N SER A 753 -22.11 -21.98 19.18
CA SER A 753 -23.29 -22.73 19.63
C SER A 753 -22.90 -24.12 20.12
N TYR A 754 -23.40 -24.48 21.30
CA TYR A 754 -23.12 -25.77 21.91
C TYR A 754 -24.34 -26.27 22.69
N PRO A 755 -24.93 -27.43 22.31
CA PRO A 755 -26.23 -27.85 22.84
C PRO A 755 -26.16 -28.41 24.25
N PHE A 756 -24.98 -28.62 24.81
CA PHE A 756 -24.76 -29.03 26.20
C PHE A 756 -24.25 -27.86 27.04
N THR A 757 -24.16 -28.06 28.35
CA THR A 757 -23.50 -27.09 29.22
C THR A 757 -22.00 -27.09 28.95
N ASN A 758 -21.49 -25.94 28.52
CA ASN A 758 -20.07 -25.66 28.41
C ASN A 758 -19.49 -25.46 29.81
N THR A 759 -18.35 -26.08 30.08
CA THR A 759 -17.65 -26.12 31.36
C THR A 759 -16.42 -25.21 31.36
N SER A 760 -16.20 -24.46 30.28
CA SER A 760 -15.08 -23.53 30.17
C SER A 760 -15.15 -22.48 31.29
N THR A 761 -14.00 -22.23 31.91
CA THR A 761 -13.87 -21.32 33.05
C THR A 761 -12.67 -20.40 32.84
N PHE A 762 -12.86 -19.12 33.12
CA PHE A 762 -11.82 -18.10 33.12
C PHE A 762 -11.76 -17.51 34.53
N GLU A 763 -10.67 -17.73 35.25
CA GLU A 763 -10.47 -17.29 36.63
C GLU A 763 -9.31 -16.30 36.69
N ARG A 764 -9.55 -15.07 37.15
CA ARG A 764 -8.55 -13.99 37.25
C ARG A 764 -7.79 -13.74 35.95
N CYS A 765 -8.52 -13.81 34.84
CA CYS A 765 -7.96 -13.55 33.52
C CYS A 765 -8.12 -12.08 33.13
N THR A 766 -7.21 -11.59 32.30
CA THR A 766 -7.25 -10.23 31.73
C THR A 766 -7.48 -10.32 30.23
N PHE A 767 -8.44 -9.56 29.72
CA PHE A 767 -8.74 -9.42 28.29
C PHE A 767 -8.57 -7.96 27.91
N GLU A 768 -7.68 -7.67 26.97
CA GLU A 768 -7.40 -6.31 26.53
C GLU A 768 -7.02 -6.24 25.05
N TYR A 769 -7.26 -5.09 24.42
CA TYR A 769 -6.67 -4.83 23.10
C TYR A 769 -5.20 -4.45 23.26
N VAL A 770 -4.40 -4.75 22.24
CA VAL A 770 -3.07 -4.14 22.14
C VAL A 770 -3.22 -2.62 22.06
N ASN A 771 -2.23 -1.90 22.59
CA ASN A 771 -2.17 -0.46 22.37
C ASN A 771 -1.92 -0.21 20.88
N SER A 772 -2.58 0.80 20.30
CA SER A 772 -2.41 1.16 18.88
C SER A 772 -2.85 0.09 17.87
N ILE A 773 -4.03 -0.52 18.09
CA ILE A 773 -4.68 -1.33 17.04
C ILE A 773 -4.91 -0.48 15.78
N THR A 774 -4.56 -1.04 14.62
CA THR A 774 -4.86 -0.48 13.30
C THR A 774 -6.09 -1.13 12.67
N GLU A 775 -6.57 -2.25 13.24
CA GLU A 775 -7.78 -2.92 12.80
C GLU A 775 -8.98 -2.57 13.67
N SER A 776 -10.17 -2.61 13.07
CA SER A 776 -11.42 -2.42 13.82
C SER A 776 -11.59 -3.54 14.86
N PRO A 777 -11.68 -3.20 16.16
CA PRO A 777 -11.85 -4.18 17.21
C PRO A 777 -13.26 -4.81 17.18
N LEU A 778 -13.31 -6.11 17.46
CA LEU A 778 -14.53 -6.86 17.73
C LEU A 778 -14.69 -7.01 19.25
N PRO A 779 -15.81 -7.49 19.79
CA PRO A 779 -15.94 -7.70 21.23
C PRO A 779 -14.86 -8.63 21.78
N LEU A 780 -14.33 -8.37 22.98
CA LEU A 780 -13.30 -9.22 23.60
C LEU A 780 -13.80 -10.66 23.73
N ILE A 781 -15.07 -10.84 24.09
CA ILE A 781 -15.77 -12.12 24.07
C ILE A 781 -16.99 -12.02 23.16
N THR A 782 -17.16 -12.99 22.27
CA THR A 782 -18.41 -13.22 21.55
C THR A 782 -19.00 -14.57 21.92
N ALA A 783 -20.30 -14.64 22.20
CA ALA A 783 -20.98 -15.90 22.53
C ALA A 783 -22.30 -16.05 21.78
N TRP A 784 -22.52 -17.19 21.14
CA TRP A 784 -23.78 -17.48 20.46
C TRP A 784 -24.29 -18.87 20.85
N ASP A 785 -25.53 -18.96 21.33
CA ASP A 785 -26.21 -20.21 21.71
C ASP A 785 -25.34 -21.18 22.53
N ASN A 786 -24.59 -20.59 23.47
CA ASN A 786 -23.65 -21.29 24.34
C ASN A 786 -24.05 -21.02 25.80
N ARG A 787 -24.01 -22.06 26.64
CA ARG A 787 -24.45 -21.95 28.04
C ARG A 787 -23.46 -22.56 29.02
N GLY A 788 -23.23 -21.88 30.15
CA GLY A 788 -22.50 -22.41 31.30
C GLY A 788 -21.07 -21.91 31.48
N VAL A 789 -20.58 -21.06 30.57
CA VAL A 789 -19.26 -20.43 30.71
C VAL A 789 -19.25 -19.46 31.89
N ARG A 790 -18.15 -19.44 32.64
CA ARG A 790 -17.97 -18.58 33.83
C ARG A 790 -16.72 -17.72 33.74
N PHE A 791 -16.86 -16.43 34.04
CA PHE A 791 -15.79 -15.46 34.17
C PHE A 791 -15.72 -15.02 35.64
N ILE A 792 -14.62 -15.33 36.32
CA ILE A 792 -14.50 -15.23 37.78
C ILE A 792 -13.34 -14.30 38.13
N GLY A 793 -13.62 -13.09 38.60
CA GLY A 793 -12.62 -12.07 38.93
C GLY A 793 -11.80 -11.61 37.71
N CYS A 794 -12.40 -11.59 36.53
CA CYS A 794 -11.73 -11.24 35.27
C CYS A 794 -11.77 -9.74 34.98
N SER A 795 -10.82 -9.22 34.22
CA SER A 795 -10.82 -7.84 33.74
C SER A 795 -10.93 -7.76 32.21
N PHE A 796 -11.68 -6.77 31.73
CA PHE A 796 -11.91 -6.47 30.32
C PHE A 796 -11.63 -4.99 30.08
N ALA A 797 -10.71 -4.65 29.18
CA ALA A 797 -10.27 -3.28 29.01
C ALA A 797 -10.03 -2.88 27.55
N ASP A 798 -10.34 -1.63 27.25
CA ASP A 798 -9.94 -0.97 26.00
C ASP A 798 -9.02 0.20 26.29
N ASN A 799 -7.72 -0.02 26.02
CA ASN A 799 -6.67 0.98 26.16
C ASN A 799 -6.15 1.47 24.80
N SER A 800 -6.87 1.21 23.71
CA SER A 800 -6.44 1.58 22.35
C SER A 800 -6.44 3.08 22.09
N GLY A 801 -7.26 3.84 22.81
CA GLY A 801 -7.46 5.28 22.59
C GLY A 801 -8.42 5.61 21.43
N LEU A 802 -9.02 4.60 20.79
CA LEU A 802 -10.05 4.79 19.78
C LEU A 802 -11.36 5.28 20.43
N ASN A 803 -12.08 6.14 19.71
CA ASN A 803 -13.37 6.70 20.16
C ASN A 803 -14.50 6.52 19.13
N GLU A 804 -14.22 5.90 17.98
CA GLU A 804 -15.20 5.64 16.92
C GLU A 804 -15.46 4.13 16.77
N TYR A 805 -16.69 3.71 17.02
CA TYR A 805 -17.06 2.29 17.03
C TYR A 805 -18.47 2.08 16.47
N SER A 806 -18.67 0.93 15.82
CA SER A 806 -20.02 0.40 15.59
C SER A 806 -20.61 -0.15 16.90
N GLU A 807 -21.92 -0.40 16.94
CA GLU A 807 -22.58 -0.98 18.13
C GLU A 807 -22.04 -2.38 18.52
N TYR A 808 -21.43 -3.09 17.57
CA TYR A 808 -20.85 -4.42 17.78
C TYR A 808 -19.34 -4.38 18.00
N SER A 809 -18.72 -3.20 17.99
CA SER A 809 -17.26 -3.04 18.12
C SER A 809 -16.87 -2.70 19.55
N ALA A 810 -15.69 -3.17 19.97
CA ALA A 810 -15.09 -2.89 21.28
C ALA A 810 -16.00 -3.09 22.51
N ASN A 811 -16.84 -4.12 22.50
CA ASN A 811 -17.61 -4.54 23.68
C ASN A 811 -16.76 -5.49 24.54
N GLY A 812 -17.01 -5.57 25.85
CA GLY A 812 -16.38 -6.58 26.70
C GLY A 812 -16.91 -7.97 26.38
N ILE A 813 -18.23 -8.15 26.50
CA ILE A 813 -18.94 -9.36 26.06
C ILE A 813 -20.08 -8.97 25.14
N PHE A 814 -20.15 -9.57 23.96
CA PHE A 814 -21.32 -9.54 23.10
C PHE A 814 -21.90 -10.94 22.97
N SER A 815 -23.22 -11.08 23.14
CA SER A 815 -23.84 -12.40 23.08
C SER A 815 -25.23 -12.43 22.47
N ILE A 816 -25.53 -13.52 21.77
CA ILE A 816 -26.84 -13.81 21.16
C ILE A 816 -27.34 -15.16 21.68
N ASP A 817 -28.49 -15.19 22.33
CA ASP A 817 -29.11 -16.41 22.86
C ASP A 817 -28.14 -17.24 23.73
N ALA A 818 -27.31 -16.60 24.55
CA ALA A 818 -26.29 -17.26 25.38
C ALA A 818 -26.58 -17.12 26.88
N ALA A 819 -26.01 -18.02 27.69
CA ALA A 819 -26.10 -17.97 29.15
C ALA A 819 -24.72 -18.15 29.81
N TYR A 820 -24.32 -17.20 30.64
CA TYR A 820 -23.02 -17.18 31.30
C TYR A 820 -23.07 -16.36 32.58
N GLU A 821 -22.03 -16.53 33.41
CA GLU A 821 -21.90 -15.82 34.67
C GLU A 821 -20.61 -14.99 34.69
N VAL A 822 -20.73 -13.74 35.14
CA VAL A 822 -19.62 -12.87 35.53
C VAL A 822 -19.69 -12.70 37.04
N LEU A 823 -18.70 -13.26 37.72
CA LEU A 823 -18.69 -13.43 39.17
C LEU A 823 -17.43 -12.81 39.79
N PRO A 824 -17.45 -12.50 41.10
CA PRO A 824 -16.23 -12.19 41.82
C PRO A 824 -15.39 -13.46 42.04
N GLY A 825 -14.07 -13.31 41.96
CA GLY A 825 -13.10 -14.30 42.42
C GLY A 825 -12.69 -14.08 43.88
N CYS A 826 -11.77 -14.91 44.34
CA CYS A 826 -11.13 -14.76 45.65
C CYS A 826 -9.61 -14.87 45.48
N SER A 827 -8.85 -14.05 46.21
CA SER A 827 -7.39 -14.14 46.30
C SER A 827 -6.93 -15.35 47.13
N THR A 828 -7.81 -15.92 47.95
CA THR A 828 -7.54 -17.07 48.82
C THR A 828 -8.50 -18.24 48.53
N SER A 829 -8.18 -19.42 49.04
CA SER A 829 -9.04 -20.61 48.93
C SER A 829 -10.12 -20.71 50.03
N THR A 830 -10.30 -19.68 50.84
CA THR A 830 -11.26 -19.67 51.96
C THR A 830 -12.70 -19.53 51.47
N VAL A 831 -13.64 -20.33 52.01
CA VAL A 831 -15.06 -20.30 51.64
C VAL A 831 -15.93 -20.11 52.90
N PRO A 832 -16.82 -19.09 52.97
CA PRO A 832 -17.01 -18.01 52.00
C PRO A 832 -15.79 -17.07 51.92
N CYS A 833 -15.61 -16.40 50.77
CA CYS A 833 -14.47 -15.49 50.56
C CYS A 833 -14.55 -14.29 51.53
N PRO A 834 -13.49 -13.97 52.29
CA PRO A 834 -13.45 -12.79 53.13
C PRO A 834 -13.62 -11.50 52.31
N ALA A 835 -14.33 -10.50 52.85
CA ALA A 835 -14.69 -9.29 52.11
C ALA A 835 -13.48 -8.51 51.55
N ASN A 836 -12.35 -8.52 52.24
CA ASN A 836 -11.11 -7.85 51.82
C ASN A 836 -10.27 -8.67 50.82
N GLU A 837 -10.68 -9.91 50.52
CA GLU A 837 -10.01 -10.85 49.61
C GLU A 837 -10.84 -11.12 48.35
N ILE A 838 -11.99 -10.45 48.21
CA ILE A 838 -12.83 -10.50 47.01
C ILE A 838 -12.10 -9.82 45.86
N ILE A 839 -11.97 -10.53 44.74
CA ILE A 839 -11.44 -9.99 43.48
C ILE A 839 -12.63 -9.77 42.56
N ARG A 840 -13.08 -8.53 42.43
CA ARG A 840 -14.21 -8.17 41.58
C ARG A 840 -13.83 -8.34 40.10
N SER A 841 -14.79 -8.76 39.28
CA SER A 841 -14.61 -8.65 37.82
C SER A 841 -14.70 -7.18 37.41
N SER A 842 -14.14 -6.80 36.26
CA SER A 842 -14.16 -5.40 35.81
C SER A 842 -14.25 -5.23 34.30
N PHE A 843 -14.95 -4.17 33.86
CA PHE A 843 -15.06 -3.72 32.47
C PHE A 843 -14.69 -2.24 32.41
N SER A 844 -13.73 -1.86 31.58
CA SER A 844 -13.24 -0.48 31.54
C SER A 844 -13.05 0.09 30.13
N LYS A 845 -13.51 1.34 29.94
CA LYS A 845 -13.35 2.14 28.71
C LYS A 845 -13.90 1.49 27.44
N LEU A 846 -14.80 0.52 27.55
CA LEU A 846 -15.37 -0.18 26.40
C LEU A 846 -16.53 0.60 25.78
N ASN A 847 -16.90 0.22 24.56
CA ASN A 847 -18.15 0.68 23.97
C ASN A 847 -19.34 0.22 24.84
N GLN A 848 -19.42 -1.08 25.08
CA GLN A 848 -20.34 -1.65 26.06
C GLN A 848 -19.58 -2.65 26.92
N GLY A 849 -19.78 -2.61 28.24
CA GLY A 849 -19.23 -3.65 29.12
C GLY A 849 -19.79 -5.01 28.71
N ILE A 850 -21.11 -5.14 28.72
CA ILE A 850 -21.84 -6.32 28.25
C ILE A 850 -23.00 -5.90 27.35
N TYR A 851 -23.12 -6.53 26.18
CA TYR A 851 -24.28 -6.44 25.31
C TYR A 851 -24.83 -7.84 25.04
N ALA A 852 -25.98 -8.17 25.64
CA ALA A 852 -26.63 -9.46 25.51
C ALA A 852 -28.00 -9.33 24.84
N THR A 853 -28.24 -10.10 23.77
CA THR A 853 -29.52 -10.12 23.06
C THR A 853 -30.10 -11.52 23.01
N GLY A 854 -31.43 -11.62 22.98
CA GLY A 854 -32.16 -12.88 22.89
C GLY A 854 -33.47 -12.75 22.11
N SER A 855 -34.00 -13.88 21.63
CA SER A 855 -35.24 -13.94 20.85
C SER A 855 -36.43 -14.60 21.57
N ALA A 856 -36.41 -14.65 22.91
CA ALA A 856 -37.37 -15.29 23.84
C ALA A 856 -37.03 -16.72 24.33
N GLY A 857 -35.76 -16.98 24.66
CA GLY A 857 -35.30 -18.20 25.34
C GLY A 857 -35.42 -18.18 26.88
N THR A 858 -35.14 -19.31 27.54
CA THR A 858 -34.99 -19.42 29.02
C THR A 858 -33.56 -19.19 29.51
N GLN A 859 -32.66 -18.82 28.58
CA GLN A 859 -31.26 -18.51 28.84
C GLN A 859 -31.19 -17.16 29.58
N SER A 860 -30.26 -17.06 30.52
CA SER A 860 -30.07 -15.87 31.34
C SER A 860 -28.58 -15.59 31.55
N VAL A 861 -28.27 -14.31 31.76
CA VAL A 861 -26.95 -13.80 32.09
C VAL A 861 -26.96 -13.33 33.55
N GLY A 862 -25.98 -13.78 34.32
CA GLY A 862 -25.76 -13.36 35.70
C GLY A 862 -24.50 -12.51 35.81
N VAL A 863 -24.62 -11.32 36.41
CA VAL A 863 -23.51 -10.39 36.66
C VAL A 863 -23.58 -9.96 38.12
N GLU A 864 -22.55 -10.33 38.88
CA GLU A 864 -22.48 -10.06 40.30
C GLU A 864 -21.12 -9.46 40.67
N ALA A 865 -21.14 -8.48 41.58
CA ALA A 865 -19.93 -7.91 42.18
C ALA A 865 -18.86 -7.52 41.16
N THR A 866 -19.30 -6.80 40.11
CA THR A 866 -18.47 -6.36 38.99
C THR A 866 -18.36 -4.83 38.95
N ASP A 867 -17.19 -4.33 38.54
CA ASP A 867 -16.92 -2.90 38.39
C ASP A 867 -16.98 -2.49 36.90
N PHE A 868 -17.79 -1.49 36.59
CA PHE A 868 -17.91 -0.92 35.26
C PHE A 868 -17.41 0.52 35.29
N ILE A 869 -16.30 0.80 34.62
CA ILE A 869 -15.59 2.08 34.71
C ILE A 869 -15.47 2.72 33.32
N ASP A 870 -16.07 3.88 33.13
CA ASP A 870 -15.95 4.68 31.90
C ASP A 870 -16.35 3.95 30.61
N ASN A 871 -17.28 3.00 30.71
CA ASN A 871 -17.90 2.40 29.53
C ASN A 871 -19.00 3.32 28.99
N ALA A 872 -19.27 3.31 27.67
CA ALA A 872 -20.40 4.08 27.16
C ALA A 872 -21.74 3.47 27.64
N ILE A 873 -21.84 2.15 27.68
CA ILE A 873 -22.91 1.43 28.40
C ILE A 873 -22.30 0.34 29.28
N ALA A 874 -22.62 0.29 30.57
CA ALA A 874 -22.11 -0.79 31.43
C ALA A 874 -22.75 -2.15 31.07
N MET A 875 -24.09 -2.23 31.04
CA MET A 875 -24.79 -3.42 30.53
C MET A 875 -26.02 -3.06 29.67
N ARG A 876 -26.12 -3.67 28.49
CA ARG A 876 -27.25 -3.59 27.57
C ARG A 876 -27.89 -4.97 27.39
N ILE A 877 -29.20 -5.06 27.55
CA ILE A 877 -29.98 -6.26 27.25
C ILE A 877 -31.12 -5.98 26.28
N GLU A 878 -31.30 -6.86 25.30
CA GLU A 878 -32.39 -6.76 24.32
C GLU A 878 -33.08 -8.11 24.10
N GLY A 879 -34.39 -8.21 24.35
CA GLY A 879 -35.13 -9.45 24.12
C GLY A 879 -34.69 -10.65 24.97
N LEU A 880 -33.90 -10.40 26.03
CA LEU A 880 -33.35 -11.41 26.93
C LEU A 880 -34.05 -11.34 28.29
N ASP A 881 -34.42 -12.50 28.81
CA ASP A 881 -35.22 -12.61 30.02
C ASP A 881 -34.40 -13.10 31.23
N HIS A 882 -34.91 -12.84 32.43
CA HIS A 882 -34.37 -13.34 33.70
C HIS A 882 -32.92 -12.95 34.00
N VAL A 883 -32.43 -11.86 33.43
CA VAL A 883 -31.07 -11.33 33.66
C VAL A 883 -30.94 -10.90 35.11
N ARG A 884 -29.83 -11.26 35.76
CA ARG A 884 -29.50 -10.85 37.12
C ARG A 884 -28.28 -9.92 37.10
N PHE A 885 -28.46 -8.69 37.57
CA PHE A 885 -27.43 -7.65 37.63
C PHE A 885 -27.38 -7.08 39.04
N VAL A 886 -26.51 -7.61 39.89
CA VAL A 886 -26.52 -7.30 41.33
C VAL A 886 -25.16 -6.93 41.93
N ASN A 887 -25.17 -6.08 42.96
CA ASN A 887 -23.97 -5.73 43.73
C ASN A 887 -22.82 -5.14 42.88
N ASN A 888 -23.15 -4.52 41.74
CA ASN A 888 -22.18 -3.95 40.81
C ASN A 888 -21.88 -2.49 41.15
N LYS A 889 -20.68 -2.04 40.78
CA LYS A 889 -20.31 -0.63 40.83
C LYS A 889 -20.20 -0.09 39.42
N ILE A 890 -20.87 1.03 39.14
CA ILE A 890 -20.91 1.66 37.84
C ILE A 890 -20.42 3.10 37.99
N GLU A 891 -19.27 3.40 37.41
CA GLU A 891 -18.65 4.72 37.36
C GLU A 891 -18.70 5.26 35.93
N ASN A 892 -19.47 6.34 35.72
CA ASN A 892 -19.65 6.99 34.43
C ASN A 892 -18.94 8.36 34.43
N GLY A 893 -17.70 8.39 33.93
CA GLY A 893 -16.90 9.62 33.78
C GLY A 893 -16.20 9.80 32.42
N GLY A 894 -16.20 8.77 31.57
CA GLY A 894 -15.55 8.75 30.25
C GLY A 894 -16.28 9.51 29.14
N LEU A 895 -15.92 9.22 27.89
CA LEU A 895 -16.57 9.78 26.69
C LEU A 895 -17.69 8.86 26.18
N VAL A 896 -18.72 9.44 25.56
CA VAL A 896 -19.64 8.69 24.70
C VAL A 896 -18.90 8.40 23.39
N LYS A 897 -18.85 7.12 23.00
CA LYS A 897 -18.14 6.67 21.79
C LYS A 897 -18.99 6.95 20.54
N ASN A 898 -18.39 7.60 19.53
CA ASN A 898 -19.05 8.02 18.28
C ASN A 898 -19.30 6.82 17.35
N GLY A 899 -20.45 6.78 16.67
CA GLY A 899 -20.79 5.73 15.70
C GLY A 899 -22.18 5.09 15.88
N TYR A 900 -22.89 5.46 16.96
CA TYR A 900 -24.29 5.12 17.17
C TYR A 900 -25.22 5.92 16.23
N ARG A 901 -25.51 5.42 15.03
CA ARG A 901 -26.58 5.93 14.16
C ARG A 901 -27.90 5.16 14.37
N PHE A 902 -28.51 5.28 15.54
CA PHE A 902 -29.92 4.92 15.70
C PHE A 902 -30.82 6.14 15.48
N SER A 903 -32.02 5.90 14.96
CA SER A 903 -33.11 6.87 14.79
C SER A 903 -33.76 7.33 16.12
N GLU A 904 -33.16 7.00 17.27
CA GLU A 904 -33.69 7.33 18.59
C GLU A 904 -32.75 8.34 19.32
N PRO A 905 -33.25 9.51 19.74
CA PRO A 905 -32.45 10.65 20.19
C PRO A 905 -31.76 10.50 21.56
N LEU A 906 -31.73 9.31 22.18
CA LEU A 906 -31.32 9.11 23.58
C LEU A 906 -29.90 8.51 23.77
N TYR A 907 -29.20 8.08 22.71
CA TYR A 907 -27.90 7.42 22.83
C TYR A 907 -26.68 8.36 22.80
N THR A 908 -26.89 9.66 23.06
CA THR A 908 -25.83 10.62 23.37
C THR A 908 -25.48 10.63 24.87
N HIS A 909 -25.82 9.56 25.61
CA HIS A 909 -25.63 9.47 27.07
C HIS A 909 -24.77 8.26 27.40
N GLN A 910 -24.00 8.34 28.48
CA GLN A 910 -23.50 7.13 29.14
C GLN A 910 -24.61 6.46 29.95
N ILE A 911 -24.72 5.13 29.89
CA ILE A 911 -25.82 4.39 30.54
C ILE A 911 -25.26 3.29 31.45
N GLY A 912 -25.71 3.24 32.69
CA GLY A 912 -25.36 2.13 33.59
C GLY A 912 -26.03 0.82 33.15
N PHE A 913 -27.35 0.77 33.16
CA PHE A 913 -28.10 -0.41 32.72
C PHE A 913 -29.18 -0.03 31.71
N PHE A 914 -29.19 -0.72 30.57
CA PHE A 914 -30.20 -0.57 29.53
C PHE A 914 -30.93 -1.89 29.30
N ALA A 915 -32.25 -1.86 29.34
CA ALA A 915 -33.10 -2.99 28.97
C ALA A 915 -34.15 -2.60 27.93
N ASN A 916 -34.29 -3.41 26.89
CA ASN A 916 -35.33 -3.26 25.87
C ASN A 916 -35.99 -4.60 25.56
N LYS A 917 -37.32 -4.64 25.54
CA LYS A 917 -38.10 -5.88 25.24
C LYS A 917 -37.71 -7.08 26.12
N ALA A 918 -37.27 -6.83 27.36
CA ALA A 918 -36.84 -7.83 28.32
C ALA A 918 -37.89 -8.01 29.42
N LYS A 919 -37.87 -9.15 30.13
CA LYS A 919 -38.72 -9.38 31.31
C LYS A 919 -38.05 -10.29 32.35
N GLY A 920 -38.55 -10.26 33.58
CA GLY A 920 -38.07 -11.11 34.67
C GLY A 920 -36.70 -10.72 35.21
N PHE A 921 -36.17 -9.55 34.87
CA PHE A 921 -34.82 -9.14 35.28
C PHE A 921 -34.78 -8.64 36.72
N GLU A 922 -33.62 -8.83 37.37
CA GLU A 922 -33.30 -8.45 38.75
C GLU A 922 -32.13 -7.45 38.72
N ILE A 923 -32.38 -6.22 39.19
CA ILE A 923 -31.38 -5.14 39.32
C ILE A 923 -31.34 -4.72 40.80
N GLU A 924 -30.37 -5.20 41.56
CA GLU A 924 -30.34 -4.97 43.02
C GLU A 924 -28.96 -4.56 43.54
N GLN A 925 -28.95 -3.66 44.53
CA GLN A 925 -27.74 -3.30 45.28
C GLN A 925 -26.60 -2.79 44.40
N ASN A 926 -26.92 -2.18 43.27
CA ASN A 926 -25.92 -1.59 42.38
C ASN A 926 -25.64 -0.13 42.79
N GLU A 927 -24.38 0.27 42.75
CA GLU A 927 -23.94 1.64 42.97
C GLU A 927 -23.73 2.33 41.61
N PHE A 928 -24.45 3.42 41.35
CA PHE A 928 -24.29 4.23 40.14
C PHE A 928 -23.71 5.60 40.51
N GLU A 929 -22.50 5.88 40.05
CA GLU A 929 -21.76 7.10 40.33
C GLU A 929 -21.42 7.83 39.01
N GLN A 930 -21.70 9.13 38.96
CA GLN A 930 -21.20 10.01 37.90
C GLN A 930 -19.92 10.70 38.39
N THR A 931 -18.79 10.39 37.77
CA THR A 931 -17.46 10.89 38.20
C THR A 931 -16.90 11.99 37.28
N GLY A 932 -17.51 12.23 36.11
CA GLY A 932 -17.12 13.25 35.12
C GLY A 932 -18.24 14.23 34.74
N THR A 933 -17.89 15.33 34.07
CA THR A 933 -18.84 16.40 33.65
C THR A 933 -19.05 16.50 32.14
N ALA A 934 -18.42 15.63 31.35
CA ALA A 934 -18.35 15.80 29.90
C ALA A 934 -19.67 15.46 29.20
N GLU A 935 -20.35 14.40 29.62
CA GLU A 935 -21.49 13.84 28.89
C GLU A 935 -22.73 13.65 29.78
N PRO A 936 -23.94 13.72 29.21
CA PRO A 936 -25.16 13.30 29.88
C PRO A 936 -25.08 11.84 30.34
N THR A 937 -25.57 11.52 31.54
CA THR A 937 -25.52 10.16 32.10
C THR A 937 -26.90 9.69 32.57
N LEU A 938 -27.17 8.38 32.41
CA LEU A 938 -28.36 7.70 32.91
C LEU A 938 -27.94 6.48 33.74
N GLY A 939 -28.48 6.34 34.96
CA GLY A 939 -28.24 5.15 35.78
C GLY A 939 -28.89 3.91 35.18
N VAL A 940 -30.22 3.93 35.04
CA VAL A 940 -31.02 2.81 34.52
C VAL A 940 -32.04 3.31 33.50
N HIS A 941 -32.12 2.65 32.34
CA HIS A 941 -33.10 2.92 31.28
C HIS A 941 -33.80 1.62 30.87
N ILE A 942 -35.11 1.57 31.05
CA ILE A 942 -35.95 0.41 30.73
C ILE A 942 -37.00 0.81 29.69
N LYS A 943 -37.06 0.07 28.59
CA LYS A 943 -37.99 0.26 27.47
C LYS A 943 -38.71 -1.04 27.13
N ASP A 944 -39.99 -0.93 26.80
CA ASP A 944 -40.82 -2.05 26.32
C ASP A 944 -40.73 -3.33 27.18
N ALA A 945 -40.61 -3.18 28.51
CA ALA A 945 -40.47 -4.31 29.41
C ALA A 945 -41.74 -5.18 29.43
N GLY A 946 -41.56 -6.50 29.44
CA GLY A 946 -42.67 -7.45 29.45
C GLY A 946 -43.40 -7.54 30.80
N THR A 947 -44.45 -8.37 30.86
CA THR A 947 -45.40 -8.41 31.98
C THR A 947 -44.99 -9.27 33.18
N GLN A 948 -43.79 -9.87 33.19
CA GLN A 948 -43.29 -10.58 34.39
C GLN A 948 -42.80 -9.59 35.45
N ALA A 949 -42.54 -10.07 36.66
CA ALA A 949 -41.96 -9.26 37.72
C ALA A 949 -40.57 -8.79 37.29
N ASN A 950 -40.43 -7.48 37.07
CA ASN A 950 -39.17 -6.82 36.76
C ASN A 950 -38.78 -6.04 38.02
N GLU A 951 -37.64 -6.38 38.59
CA GLU A 951 -37.24 -5.96 39.93
C GLU A 951 -36.07 -4.97 39.85
N VAL A 952 -36.25 -3.79 40.43
CA VAL A 952 -35.26 -2.71 40.48
C VAL A 952 -35.25 -2.14 41.89
N PHE A 953 -34.18 -2.37 42.64
CA PHE A 953 -34.07 -2.07 44.07
C PHE A 953 -32.84 -1.23 44.44
#